data_AF-A0A401QRS4-F1
#
_entry.id   AF-A0A401QRS4-F1
#
_cell.length_a   1.000
_cell.length_b   1.000
_cell.length_c   1.000
_cell.angle_alpha   90.00
_cell.angle_beta   90.00
_cell.angle_gamma   90.00
#
_symmetry.space_group_name_H-M   'P 1'
#
loop_
_entity.id
_entity.type
_entity.pdbx_description
1 polymer ?
#
loop_
_entity_poly.entity_id
_entity_poly.type
_entity_poly.pdbx_seq_one_letter_code
_entity_poly.pdbx_strand_id
1 'polypeptide(L)'
;MRRAQFIGDDSSRVQENSATVWANSYPVVIDRDEVDGSAPVAMYLTGFRNRKGGRRSDRYHVYVYVVFELDVSRGGREAVRRHAAALVELLAAHGIGAVPVNSGPSGGMHVWVACPQGLPPVVVARIADAAQALFPTVDRTPLLNPASGAVRPPGAPHRHGGYAELVRHSVEEAVAVLKQGAQARAFVALLRDLEAQAKAAGLWRVADAALGESRARRGGSGGRSVPPSIAARGPVVRPVVTDEGGVPRLDVPWRLLSGAARRGAEHRPSSTPGAHQAAVHPVLRSMAAAGWHRGEAAAFAADPELSPALEWLRTASTATGERAPLTEAEAEDRLTRAWWLAVQDAARMPHRRAETDQDDEQQGAAEGMAAATDLIARMEACGHAHWTRPSGPADRAVLRALAWFMAAYGLVEVTASVRRIAVLAGYSKSTAALSLQRVTYDGWIETAKDAERRTSSGRRIRLARAHQCTADEHHMCALHDLPADSKTAGHHGSDRSGTPRPPRGGVGVLGRLGGLVAHQQAGIWHRFGHHAARTLEIIKDHPAGVSPEEITQHSGYTARTTARHCGRLVEAGLAEITAEGALVPTDRSLYEAGAAVGVASRPVELAVVARVEQSQHQWWCREEAWWQLDRDERRSRGPGPAPTKRFSPAWTRTPAPTPARPPPSWDSPEPPTTPARSPSRPPGSAPPNSPPRPPPLRSAARSSTPPDSPATGPPRRSPARSRSPPEAVEAPQDAPTHPKGEPRHGRAPEALQ
;
A
#
# COMPACT_ATOMS: atom_id res chain seq x y z
N MET A 1 -9.09 21.66 -36.57
CA MET A 1 -8.17 21.78 -35.41
C MET A 1 -7.16 20.65 -35.50
N ARG A 2 -6.00 20.94 -36.10
CA ARG A 2 -4.85 20.02 -36.20
C ARG A 2 -3.86 20.51 -35.14
N ARG A 3 -3.52 19.67 -34.17
CA ARG A 3 -2.70 20.03 -33.01
C ARG A 3 -1.25 19.61 -33.23
N ALA A 4 -0.29 20.40 -32.78
CA ALA A 4 1.14 20.09 -32.78
C ALA A 4 1.71 20.17 -31.34
N GLN A 5 2.86 19.55 -31.09
CA GLN A 5 3.55 19.62 -29.79
C GLN A 5 4.99 20.09 -29.93
N PHE A 6 5.45 20.91 -28.97
CA PHE A 6 6.84 21.37 -28.86
C PHE A 6 7.73 20.26 -28.28
N ILE A 7 8.92 20.06 -28.86
CA ILE A 7 9.98 19.25 -28.27
C ILE A 7 10.85 20.18 -27.44
N GLY A 8 10.68 20.15 -26.13
CA GLY A 8 11.57 20.88 -25.21
C GLY A 8 12.99 20.31 -25.27
N ASP A 9 13.98 21.17 -25.05
CA ASP A 9 15.42 20.85 -25.06
C ASP A 9 15.87 19.82 -24.01
N ASP A 10 14.97 19.40 -23.12
CA ASP A 10 15.25 18.42 -22.07
C ASP A 10 15.15 16.98 -22.61
N SER A 11 16.02 16.68 -23.57
CA SER A 11 16.30 15.31 -24.00
C SER A 11 17.15 14.63 -22.92
N SER A 12 16.51 14.04 -21.90
CA SER A 12 17.25 13.31 -20.87
C SER A 12 17.71 11.95 -21.41
N ARG A 13 19.02 11.76 -21.58
CA ARG A 13 19.64 10.50 -22.02
C ARG A 13 19.30 9.35 -21.07
N VAL A 14 18.65 8.32 -21.60
CA VAL A 14 18.35 7.06 -20.93
C VAL A 14 19.21 5.93 -21.55
N GLN A 15 20.23 5.49 -20.83
CA GLN A 15 21.04 4.27 -21.10
C GLN A 15 20.33 3.11 -20.37
N GLU A 16 19.75 2.21 -21.15
CA GLU A 16 19.33 0.88 -20.72
C GLU A 16 20.25 -0.12 -21.44
N ASN A 17 20.90 -1.04 -20.72
CA ASN A 17 21.58 -2.24 -21.22
C ASN A 17 22.36 -2.04 -22.53
N SER A 18 23.54 -1.43 -22.42
CA SER A 18 24.50 -1.14 -23.50
C SER A 18 23.97 -0.46 -24.77
N ALA A 19 22.67 -0.11 -24.84
CA ALA A 19 22.02 0.55 -25.96
C ALA A 19 21.18 1.74 -25.47
N THR A 20 21.71 2.95 -25.66
CA THR A 20 21.04 4.21 -25.27
C THR A 20 19.75 4.40 -26.07
N VAL A 21 18.58 4.43 -25.41
CA VAL A 21 17.29 4.75 -26.05
C VAL A 21 16.71 6.02 -25.44
N TRP A 22 16.36 6.98 -26.29
CA TRP A 22 15.83 8.28 -25.90
C TRP A 22 14.31 8.22 -25.70
N ALA A 23 13.79 8.76 -24.58
CA ALA A 23 12.36 8.99 -24.41
C ALA A 23 12.03 10.46 -24.72
N ASN A 24 11.12 10.71 -25.67
CA ASN A 24 10.64 12.06 -25.98
C ASN A 24 9.49 12.42 -25.01
N SER A 25 9.57 13.57 -24.33
CA SER A 25 8.45 14.14 -23.56
C SER A 25 7.89 15.35 -24.31
N TYR A 26 6.56 15.44 -24.43
CA TYR A 26 5.86 16.48 -25.18
C TYR A 26 4.91 17.26 -24.25
N PRO A 27 5.41 18.27 -23.51
CA PRO A 27 4.69 18.88 -22.39
C PRO A 27 3.58 19.86 -22.80
N VAL A 28 3.55 20.32 -24.05
CA VAL A 28 2.62 21.37 -24.50
C VAL A 28 1.96 20.98 -25.83
N VAL A 29 0.63 21.13 -25.90
CA VAL A 29 -0.18 20.97 -27.12
C VAL A 29 -0.58 22.35 -27.60
N ILE A 30 -0.15 22.74 -28.79
CA ILE A 30 -0.42 24.04 -29.42
C ILE A 30 -1.23 23.87 -30.71
N ASP A 31 -1.98 24.89 -31.10
CA ASP A 31 -2.63 24.88 -32.42
C ASP A 31 -1.55 25.03 -33.50
N ARG A 32 -1.79 24.48 -34.70
CA ARG A 32 -0.82 24.47 -35.80
C ARG A 32 -0.38 25.89 -36.17
N ASP A 33 -1.30 26.83 -36.13
CA ASP A 33 -1.04 28.20 -36.57
C ASP A 33 -0.22 29.00 -35.52
N GLU A 34 -0.02 28.42 -34.32
CA GLU A 34 0.80 28.97 -33.23
C GLU A 34 2.17 28.28 -33.10
N VAL A 35 2.52 27.40 -34.05
CA VAL A 35 3.77 26.65 -34.03
C VAL A 35 4.95 27.53 -34.38
N ASP A 36 5.95 27.58 -33.48
CA ASP A 36 7.29 28.07 -33.81
C ASP A 36 7.99 27.07 -34.75
N GLY A 37 8.11 27.44 -36.02
CA GLY A 37 8.74 26.62 -37.06
C GLY A 37 10.25 26.44 -36.88
N SER A 38 10.89 27.19 -35.98
CA SER A 38 12.32 27.07 -35.67
C SER A 38 12.63 26.04 -34.57
N ALA A 39 11.60 25.56 -33.87
CA ALA A 39 11.74 24.56 -32.81
C ALA A 39 11.40 23.14 -33.30
N PRO A 40 12.00 22.08 -32.72
CA PRO A 40 11.63 20.73 -33.08
C PRO A 40 10.18 20.45 -32.63
N VAL A 41 9.35 19.90 -33.52
CA VAL A 41 7.92 19.63 -33.27
C VAL A 41 7.52 18.22 -33.68
N ALA A 42 6.46 17.70 -33.06
CA ALA A 42 5.78 16.49 -33.50
C ALA A 42 4.31 16.77 -33.83
N MET A 43 3.82 16.13 -34.89
CA MET A 43 2.46 16.29 -35.39
C MET A 43 1.62 15.05 -35.05
N TYR A 44 0.45 15.26 -34.45
CA TYR A 44 -0.49 14.17 -34.21
C TYR A 44 -0.98 13.57 -35.53
N LEU A 45 -1.03 12.24 -35.56
CA LEU A 45 -1.47 11.50 -36.74
C LEU A 45 -3.00 11.40 -36.84
N THR A 46 -3.71 11.70 -35.75
CA THR A 46 -5.17 11.58 -35.66
C THR A 46 -5.89 12.93 -35.71
N GLY A 47 -7.08 12.91 -36.31
CA GLY A 47 -8.10 13.93 -36.18
C GLY A 47 -9.29 13.41 -35.37
N PHE A 48 -10.33 14.24 -35.24
CA PHE A 48 -11.58 13.87 -34.57
C PHE A 48 -12.75 13.85 -35.55
N ARG A 49 -13.62 12.84 -35.43
CA ARG A 49 -14.92 12.79 -36.11
C ARG A 49 -16.03 12.77 -35.07
N ASN A 50 -17.15 13.43 -35.36
CA ASN A 50 -18.36 13.32 -34.56
C ASN A 50 -19.12 12.06 -34.99
N ARG A 51 -19.78 11.39 -34.05
CA ARG A 51 -20.85 10.46 -34.41
C ARG A 51 -21.97 11.25 -35.10
N LYS A 52 -22.62 10.66 -36.12
CA LYS A 52 -23.71 11.32 -36.87
C LYS A 52 -24.81 11.76 -35.88
N GLY A 53 -25.10 13.05 -35.81
CA GLY A 53 -26.05 13.66 -34.85
C GLY A 53 -25.53 13.86 -33.41
N GLY A 54 -24.27 13.54 -33.14
CA GLY A 54 -23.67 13.62 -31.80
C GLY A 54 -23.13 15.00 -31.43
N ARG A 55 -23.05 15.28 -30.12
CA ARG A 55 -22.48 16.54 -29.58
C ARG A 55 -20.95 16.52 -29.73
N ARG A 56 -20.30 17.67 -29.53
CA ARG A 56 -18.81 17.81 -29.60
C ARG A 56 -18.07 16.91 -28.60
N SER A 57 -18.76 16.38 -27.59
CA SER A 57 -18.27 15.38 -26.63
C SER A 57 -18.17 13.95 -27.20
N ASP A 58 -18.90 13.63 -28.28
CA ASP A 58 -18.98 12.29 -28.88
C ASP A 58 -17.93 12.07 -29.98
N ARG A 59 -16.79 12.75 -29.82
CA ARG A 59 -15.70 12.70 -30.80
C ARG A 59 -14.86 11.45 -30.61
N TYR A 60 -14.61 10.75 -31.70
CA TYR A 60 -13.68 9.62 -31.73
C TYR A 60 -12.48 9.95 -32.62
N HIS A 61 -11.33 9.32 -32.31
CA HIS A 61 -10.11 9.49 -33.07
C HIS A 61 -10.19 8.71 -34.39
N VAL A 62 -9.75 9.36 -35.46
CA VAL A 62 -9.48 8.72 -36.76
C VAL A 62 -8.09 9.12 -37.22
N TYR A 63 -7.33 8.17 -37.78
CA TYR A 63 -6.03 8.46 -38.36
C TYR A 63 -6.21 9.15 -39.70
N VAL A 64 -5.77 10.40 -39.79
CA VAL A 64 -5.75 11.17 -41.04
C VAL A 64 -4.38 11.08 -41.72
N TYR A 65 -3.36 10.72 -40.95
CA TYR A 65 -2.04 10.34 -41.42
C TYR A 65 -1.70 8.93 -40.94
N VAL A 66 -1.05 8.15 -41.80
CA VAL A 66 -0.35 6.93 -41.40
C VAL A 66 1.10 7.17 -41.76
N VAL A 67 1.98 7.05 -40.77
CA VAL A 67 3.41 7.34 -40.93
C VAL A 67 4.18 6.11 -40.51
N PHE A 68 4.94 5.55 -41.44
CA PHE A 68 5.86 4.46 -41.14
C PHE A 68 7.19 5.08 -40.74
N GLU A 69 7.55 4.91 -39.47
CA GLU A 69 8.81 5.39 -38.89
C GLU A 69 9.85 4.27 -39.00
N LEU A 70 10.89 4.47 -39.81
CA LEU A 70 11.97 3.51 -40.01
C LEU A 70 13.20 3.93 -39.20
N ASP A 71 13.53 3.13 -38.17
CA ASP A 71 14.62 3.40 -37.25
C ASP A 71 15.89 2.63 -37.61
N VAL A 72 17.00 3.36 -37.69
CA VAL A 72 18.35 2.82 -37.96
C VAL A 72 18.77 1.84 -36.87
N SER A 73 18.33 2.02 -35.62
CA SER A 73 18.64 1.11 -34.52
C SER A 73 18.11 -0.32 -34.75
N ARG A 74 17.11 -0.48 -35.62
CA ARG A 74 16.40 -1.75 -35.88
C ARG A 74 16.91 -2.53 -37.10
N GLY A 75 17.94 -2.06 -37.79
CA GLY A 75 18.50 -2.77 -38.95
C GLY A 75 19.61 -2.07 -39.72
N GLY A 76 20.09 -0.92 -39.27
CA GLY A 76 21.10 -0.13 -39.94
C GLY A 76 20.56 0.73 -41.10
N ARG A 77 21.38 1.68 -41.56
CA ARG A 77 20.98 2.70 -42.57
C ARG A 77 20.57 2.07 -43.89
N GLU A 78 21.26 1.02 -44.31
CA GLU A 78 20.98 0.36 -45.59
C GLU A 78 19.65 -0.39 -45.58
N ALA A 79 19.35 -1.10 -44.49
CA ALA A 79 18.04 -1.75 -44.34
C ALA A 79 16.91 -0.72 -44.27
N VAL A 80 17.12 0.41 -43.57
CA VAL A 80 16.14 1.51 -43.53
C VAL A 80 15.84 2.04 -44.93
N ARG A 81 16.87 2.32 -45.75
CA ARG A 81 16.68 2.81 -47.12
C ARG A 81 15.96 1.79 -47.99
N ARG A 82 16.39 0.53 -47.95
CA ARG A 82 15.78 -0.57 -48.72
C ARG A 82 14.32 -0.79 -48.32
N HIS A 83 14.02 -0.83 -47.03
CA HIS A 83 12.64 -0.98 -46.54
C HIS A 83 11.79 0.26 -46.87
N ALA A 84 12.33 1.48 -46.78
CA ALA A 84 11.61 2.69 -47.17
C ALA A 84 11.26 2.70 -48.67
N ALA A 85 12.21 2.28 -49.53
CA ALA A 85 11.98 2.15 -50.96
C ALA A 85 10.90 1.09 -51.28
N ALA A 86 11.05 -0.12 -50.73
CA ALA A 86 10.06 -1.19 -50.92
C ALA A 86 8.66 -0.81 -50.40
N LEU A 87 8.59 -0.12 -49.26
CA LEU A 87 7.33 0.34 -48.71
C LEU A 87 6.68 1.42 -49.60
N VAL A 88 7.48 2.34 -50.16
CA VAL A 88 6.98 3.32 -51.13
C VAL A 88 6.40 2.64 -52.36
N GLU A 89 7.11 1.65 -52.92
CA GLU A 89 6.66 0.91 -54.10
C GLU A 89 5.35 0.17 -53.81
N LEU A 90 5.27 -0.49 -52.65
CA LEU A 90 4.06 -1.15 -52.18
C LEU A 90 2.89 -0.16 -52.06
N LEU A 91 3.12 0.99 -51.43
CA LEU A 91 2.10 2.04 -51.29
C LEU A 91 1.63 2.56 -52.66
N ALA A 92 2.55 2.76 -53.60
CA ALA A 92 2.23 3.19 -54.96
C ALA A 92 1.39 2.14 -55.72
N ALA A 93 1.68 0.85 -55.54
CA ALA A 93 0.90 -0.24 -56.13
C ALA A 93 -0.57 -0.24 -55.68
N HIS A 94 -0.85 0.25 -54.46
CA HIS A 94 -2.22 0.43 -53.93
C HIS A 94 -2.80 1.82 -54.22
N GLY A 95 -2.14 2.64 -55.05
CA GLY A 95 -2.57 4.00 -55.37
C GLY A 95 -2.46 4.98 -54.18
N ILE A 96 -1.59 4.70 -53.22
CA ILE A 96 -1.35 5.53 -52.04
C ILE A 96 -0.10 6.38 -52.27
N GLY A 97 -0.31 7.68 -52.55
CA GLY A 97 0.79 8.63 -52.68
C GLY A 97 1.57 8.78 -51.37
N ALA A 98 2.87 8.51 -51.42
CA ALA A 98 3.76 8.48 -50.26
C ALA A 98 4.86 9.53 -50.33
N VAL A 99 5.08 10.23 -49.22
CA VAL A 99 6.12 11.25 -49.05
C VAL A 99 7.22 10.72 -48.13
N PRO A 100 8.34 10.20 -48.67
CA PRO A 100 9.49 9.79 -47.88
C PRO A 100 10.30 11.02 -47.43
N VAL A 101 10.76 10.96 -46.18
CA VAL A 101 11.45 12.03 -45.47
C VAL A 101 12.65 11.43 -44.75
N ASN A 102 13.82 12.05 -44.87
CA ASN A 102 14.94 11.77 -43.98
C ASN A 102 14.64 12.40 -42.63
N SER A 103 14.42 11.60 -41.59
CA SER A 103 13.89 12.09 -40.32
C SER A 103 14.93 12.75 -39.42
N GLY A 104 16.23 12.60 -39.74
CA GLY A 104 17.32 13.18 -38.97
C GLY A 104 18.72 12.76 -39.42
N PRO A 105 19.77 13.35 -38.82
CA PRO A 105 21.17 13.13 -39.19
C PRO A 105 21.67 11.70 -38.92
N SER A 106 20.94 10.92 -38.11
CA SER A 106 21.22 9.51 -37.82
C SER A 106 20.93 8.59 -39.00
N GLY A 107 20.14 9.04 -40.00
CA GLY A 107 19.76 8.27 -41.18
C GLY A 107 18.43 7.52 -41.07
N GLY A 108 17.59 7.86 -40.08
CA GLY A 108 16.21 7.37 -40.00
C GLY A 108 15.33 7.97 -41.09
N MET A 109 14.22 7.31 -41.40
CA MET A 109 13.28 7.78 -42.44
C MET A 109 11.84 7.72 -41.96
N HIS A 110 11.02 8.68 -42.38
CA HIS A 110 9.57 8.64 -42.24
C HIS A 110 8.94 8.51 -43.63
N VAL A 111 7.98 7.60 -43.80
CA VAL A 111 7.15 7.54 -45.01
C VAL A 111 5.75 8.01 -44.63
N TRP A 112 5.39 9.22 -45.04
CA TRP A 112 4.12 9.85 -44.76
C TRP A 112 3.09 9.53 -45.84
N VAL A 113 1.92 9.05 -45.41
CA VAL A 113 0.73 8.92 -46.27
C VAL A 113 -0.50 9.48 -45.56
N ALA A 114 -1.49 9.93 -46.32
CA ALA A 114 -2.68 10.59 -45.78
C ALA A 114 -3.98 9.88 -46.21
N CYS A 115 -4.95 9.87 -45.30
CA CYS A 115 -6.34 9.49 -45.57
C CYS A 115 -7.27 10.59 -45.07
N PRO A 116 -7.66 11.56 -45.92
CA PRO A 116 -8.48 12.71 -45.49
C PRO A 116 -9.84 12.30 -44.90
N GLN A 117 -10.39 11.15 -45.32
CA GLN A 117 -11.64 10.61 -44.76
C GLN A 117 -11.44 10.11 -43.31
N GLY A 118 -10.24 9.67 -42.98
CA GLY A 118 -9.86 9.11 -41.69
C GLY A 118 -9.97 7.58 -41.66
N LEU A 119 -9.02 6.93 -41.01
CA LEU A 119 -8.99 5.49 -40.80
C LEU A 119 -9.31 5.11 -39.35
N PRO A 120 -10.06 4.01 -39.12
CA PRO A 120 -10.27 3.49 -37.78
C PRO A 120 -8.95 3.03 -37.13
N PRO A 121 -8.74 3.26 -35.82
CA PRO A 121 -7.53 2.83 -35.11
C PRO A 121 -7.20 1.35 -35.28
N VAL A 122 -8.21 0.48 -35.33
CA VAL A 122 -8.02 -0.97 -35.53
C VAL A 122 -7.40 -1.32 -36.89
N VAL A 123 -7.77 -0.59 -37.95
CA VAL A 123 -7.21 -0.82 -39.29
C VAL A 123 -5.75 -0.39 -39.31
N VAL A 124 -5.44 0.76 -38.71
CA VAL A 124 -4.07 1.30 -38.65
C VAL A 124 -3.16 0.43 -37.78
N ALA A 125 -3.64 -0.09 -36.64
CA ALA A 125 -2.88 -1.00 -35.80
C ALA A 125 -2.47 -2.27 -36.58
N ARG A 126 -3.41 -2.87 -37.33
CA ARG A 126 -3.10 -4.05 -38.15
C ARG A 126 -2.13 -3.76 -39.29
N ILE A 127 -2.26 -2.58 -39.94
CA ILE A 127 -1.28 -2.14 -40.95
C ILE A 127 0.10 -2.02 -40.32
N ALA A 128 0.20 -1.42 -39.13
CA ALA A 128 1.46 -1.21 -38.43
C ALA A 128 2.10 -2.54 -37.99
N ASP A 129 1.29 -3.49 -37.52
CA ASP A 129 1.74 -4.84 -37.15
C ASP A 129 2.25 -5.62 -38.36
N ALA A 130 1.48 -5.66 -39.45
CA ALA A 130 1.84 -6.39 -40.66
C ALA A 130 3.06 -5.77 -41.37
N ALA A 131 3.14 -4.43 -41.40
CA ALA A 131 4.28 -3.72 -41.94
C ALA A 131 5.55 -3.94 -41.10
N GLN A 132 5.47 -3.95 -39.76
CA GLN A 132 6.63 -4.27 -38.92
C GLN A 132 7.11 -5.71 -39.12
N ALA A 133 6.20 -6.67 -39.32
CA ALA A 133 6.57 -8.05 -39.59
C ALA A 133 7.38 -8.19 -40.89
N LEU A 134 6.98 -7.50 -41.96
CA LEU A 134 7.66 -7.53 -43.26
C LEU A 134 8.89 -6.63 -43.32
N PHE A 135 8.86 -5.52 -42.60
CA PHE A 135 9.91 -4.50 -42.58
C PHE A 135 10.36 -4.25 -41.13
N PRO A 136 11.27 -5.06 -40.57
CA PRO A 136 11.65 -5.00 -39.14
C PRO A 136 12.18 -3.66 -38.65
N THR A 137 12.63 -2.78 -39.57
CA THR A 137 13.05 -1.42 -39.24
C THR A 137 11.90 -0.50 -38.87
N VAL A 138 10.65 -0.87 -39.15
CA VAL A 138 9.47 -0.07 -38.84
C VAL A 138 9.18 -0.10 -37.33
N ASP A 139 9.17 1.08 -36.73
CA ASP A 139 8.59 1.32 -35.42
C ASP A 139 7.08 1.56 -35.56
N ARG A 140 6.29 0.58 -35.10
CA ARG A 140 4.83 0.67 -35.12
C ARG A 140 4.24 1.55 -34.03
N THR A 141 5.01 1.92 -33.01
CA THR A 141 4.48 2.54 -31.78
C THR A 141 3.69 3.85 -32.01
N PRO A 142 4.06 4.76 -32.95
CA PRO A 142 3.26 5.96 -33.21
C PRO A 142 1.85 5.65 -33.76
N LEU A 143 1.66 4.46 -34.31
CA LEU A 143 0.41 4.00 -34.94
C LEU A 143 -0.48 3.17 -34.01
N LEU A 144 -0.04 2.87 -32.79
CA LEU A 144 -0.81 2.05 -31.83
C LEU A 144 -1.62 2.85 -30.81
N ASN A 145 -1.33 4.14 -30.63
CA ASN A 145 -2.07 5.00 -29.71
C ASN A 145 -2.74 6.17 -30.45
N PRO A 146 -4.06 6.13 -30.68
CA PRO A 146 -4.75 7.19 -31.42
C PRO A 146 -4.82 8.52 -30.66
N ALA A 147 -4.66 8.51 -29.34
CA ALA A 147 -4.72 9.73 -28.52
C ALA A 147 -3.39 10.49 -28.47
N SER A 148 -2.26 9.77 -28.53
CA SER A 148 -0.93 10.36 -28.35
C SER A 148 0.06 10.10 -29.50
N GLY A 149 -0.33 9.33 -30.52
CA GLY A 149 0.52 8.99 -31.66
C GLY A 149 0.88 10.23 -32.48
N ALA A 150 2.17 10.58 -32.49
CA ALA A 150 2.69 11.74 -33.18
C ALA A 150 4.06 11.44 -33.79
N VAL A 151 4.32 12.01 -34.96
CA VAL A 151 5.61 11.89 -35.66
C VAL A 151 6.03 13.27 -36.14
N ARG A 152 7.34 13.50 -36.24
CA ARG A 152 7.90 14.77 -36.71
C ARG A 152 7.61 14.99 -38.20
N PRO A 153 6.91 16.08 -38.57
CA PRO A 153 6.51 16.32 -39.95
C PRO A 153 7.70 16.73 -40.83
N PRO A 154 7.59 16.62 -42.17
CA PRO A 154 8.57 17.17 -43.10
C PRO A 154 8.85 18.66 -42.81
N GLY A 155 10.11 19.07 -42.90
CA GLY A 155 10.59 20.43 -42.64
C GLY A 155 10.87 20.76 -41.17
N ALA A 156 10.43 19.94 -40.21
CA ALA A 156 10.64 20.25 -38.80
C ALA A 156 12.11 20.06 -38.35
N PRO A 157 12.67 20.97 -37.52
CA PRO A 157 14.01 20.85 -36.97
C PRO A 157 14.27 19.55 -36.20
N HIS A 158 15.53 19.12 -36.13
CA HIS A 158 15.99 18.01 -35.31
C HIS A 158 16.73 18.49 -34.07
N ARG A 159 16.44 17.88 -32.91
CA ARG A 159 17.15 18.09 -31.63
C ARG A 159 18.68 17.86 -31.64
N HIS A 160 19.25 17.43 -32.77
CA HIS A 160 20.67 17.13 -32.94
C HIS A 160 21.25 17.90 -34.14
N GLY A 161 20.55 18.97 -34.57
CA GLY A 161 20.88 19.72 -35.78
C GLY A 161 20.27 19.11 -37.06
N GLY A 162 19.99 19.95 -38.05
CA GLY A 162 19.34 19.59 -39.30
C GLY A 162 17.80 19.59 -39.23
N TYR A 163 17.16 19.16 -40.31
CA TYR A 163 15.70 19.17 -40.47
C TYR A 163 15.21 17.82 -41.02
N ALA A 164 13.92 17.54 -40.86
CA ALA A 164 13.26 16.41 -41.50
C ALA A 164 13.13 16.69 -43.02
N GLU A 165 14.09 16.25 -43.82
CA GLU A 165 14.25 16.66 -45.21
C GLU A 165 13.47 15.77 -46.19
N LEU A 166 12.79 16.37 -47.16
CA LEU A 166 12.10 15.64 -48.22
C LEU A 166 13.12 14.94 -49.13
N VAL A 167 12.88 13.67 -49.45
CA VAL A 167 13.85 12.88 -50.24
C VAL A 167 13.74 13.16 -51.74
N ARG A 168 12.53 13.31 -52.27
CA ARG A 168 12.28 13.39 -53.72
C ARG A 168 11.20 14.37 -54.16
N HIS A 169 10.51 15.01 -53.21
CA HIS A 169 9.41 15.93 -53.53
C HIS A 169 9.84 17.36 -53.23
N SER A 170 9.39 18.31 -54.04
CA SER A 170 9.32 19.70 -53.59
C SER A 170 8.33 19.84 -52.43
N VAL A 171 8.38 20.97 -51.71
CA VAL A 171 7.43 21.24 -50.62
C VAL A 171 6.00 21.29 -51.16
N GLU A 172 5.80 21.91 -52.32
CA GLU A 172 4.51 22.04 -53.00
C GLU A 172 3.95 20.67 -53.38
N GLU A 173 4.79 19.79 -53.94
CA GLU A 173 4.41 18.42 -54.29
C GLU A 173 4.06 17.58 -53.05
N ALA A 174 4.89 17.63 -52.00
CA ALA A 174 4.63 16.90 -50.77
C ALA A 174 3.30 17.34 -50.11
N VAL A 175 3.03 18.64 -50.11
CA VAL A 175 1.76 19.20 -49.62
C VAL A 175 0.61 18.77 -50.51
N ALA A 176 0.75 18.78 -51.84
CA ALA A 176 -0.28 18.32 -52.77
C ALA A 176 -0.62 16.84 -52.55
N VAL A 177 0.39 15.97 -52.46
CA VAL A 177 0.23 14.53 -52.20
C VAL A 177 -0.50 14.27 -50.88
N LEU A 178 -0.09 14.91 -49.79
CA LEU A 178 -0.71 14.70 -48.48
C LEU A 178 -2.09 15.38 -48.33
N LYS A 179 -2.37 16.45 -49.08
CA LYS A 179 -3.71 17.06 -49.15
C LYS A 179 -4.68 16.21 -49.94
N GLN A 180 -4.25 15.68 -51.08
CA GLN A 180 -5.04 14.77 -51.91
C GLN A 180 -5.34 13.49 -51.12
N GLY A 181 -4.28 12.85 -50.59
CA GLY A 181 -4.34 11.60 -49.86
C GLY A 181 -5.00 10.45 -50.63
N ALA A 182 -5.04 9.28 -50.02
CA ALA A 182 -5.70 8.10 -50.58
C ALA A 182 -7.02 7.80 -49.86
N GLN A 183 -7.92 7.13 -50.58
CA GLN A 183 -9.20 6.71 -50.02
C GLN A 183 -9.01 5.56 -49.03
N ALA A 184 -9.87 5.48 -48.00
CA ALA A 184 -9.80 4.42 -47.00
C ALA A 184 -9.77 2.99 -47.58
N ARG A 185 -10.44 2.74 -48.71
CA ARG A 185 -10.43 1.45 -49.40
C ARG A 185 -9.03 1.02 -49.88
N ALA A 186 -8.18 1.96 -50.28
CA ALA A 186 -6.80 1.69 -50.70
C ALA A 186 -5.97 1.17 -49.52
N PHE A 187 -6.16 1.76 -48.32
CA PHE A 187 -5.51 1.28 -47.10
C PHE A 187 -6.00 -0.10 -46.64
N VAL A 188 -7.28 -0.42 -46.86
CA VAL A 188 -7.80 -1.77 -46.60
C VAL A 188 -7.22 -2.79 -47.59
N ALA A 189 -7.03 -2.41 -48.86
CA ALA A 189 -6.34 -3.25 -49.84
C ALA A 189 -4.87 -3.48 -49.47
N LEU A 190 -4.16 -2.41 -49.09
CA LEU A 190 -2.79 -2.47 -48.56
C LEU A 190 -2.71 -3.40 -47.34
N LEU A 191 -3.63 -3.28 -46.38
CA LEU A 191 -3.65 -4.15 -45.20
C LEU A 191 -3.75 -5.62 -45.59
N ARG A 192 -4.67 -5.97 -46.50
CA ARG A 192 -4.86 -7.35 -46.96
C ARG A 192 -3.59 -7.90 -47.60
N ASP A 193 -2.92 -7.10 -48.42
CA ASP A 193 -1.69 -7.48 -49.09
C ASP A 193 -0.52 -7.64 -48.11
N LEU A 194 -0.33 -6.70 -47.18
CA LEU A 194 0.65 -6.81 -46.10
C LEU A 194 0.43 -8.08 -45.25
N GLU A 195 -0.80 -8.38 -44.86
CA GLU A 195 -1.10 -9.59 -44.10
C GLU A 195 -0.88 -10.86 -44.92
N ALA A 196 -1.23 -10.84 -46.21
CA ALA A 196 -0.99 -11.96 -47.12
C ALA A 196 0.50 -12.24 -47.31
N GLN A 197 1.31 -11.21 -47.56
CA GLN A 197 2.76 -11.32 -47.69
C GLN A 197 3.41 -11.77 -46.37
N ALA A 198 2.99 -11.21 -45.24
CA ALA A 198 3.50 -11.59 -43.92
C ALA A 198 3.15 -13.05 -43.60
N LYS A 199 1.95 -13.51 -43.98
CA LYS A 199 1.53 -14.91 -43.85
C LYS A 199 2.32 -15.83 -44.75
N ALA A 200 2.53 -15.45 -46.01
CA ALA A 200 3.35 -16.23 -46.95
C ALA A 200 4.80 -16.37 -46.46
N ALA A 201 5.34 -15.34 -45.80
CA ALA A 201 6.65 -15.38 -45.17
C ALA A 201 6.70 -16.17 -43.84
N GLY A 202 5.57 -16.70 -43.34
CA GLY A 202 5.49 -17.38 -42.05
C GLY A 202 5.63 -16.44 -40.84
N LEU A 203 5.58 -15.13 -41.06
CA LEU A 203 5.77 -14.08 -40.05
C LEU A 203 4.45 -13.60 -39.43
N TRP A 204 3.31 -14.05 -39.97
CA TRP A 204 1.97 -13.65 -39.52
C TRP A 204 1.20 -14.80 -38.88
N ARG A 205 0.92 -14.67 -37.57
CA ARG A 205 -0.04 -15.50 -36.85
C ARG A 205 -1.36 -14.76 -36.79
N VAL A 206 -2.36 -15.26 -37.51
CA VAL A 206 -3.70 -14.66 -37.55
C VAL A 206 -4.32 -14.68 -36.15
N ALA A 207 -4.65 -13.50 -35.62
CA ALA A 207 -5.79 -13.33 -34.73
C ALA A 207 -6.95 -12.86 -35.62
N ASP A 208 -7.87 -13.78 -35.96
CA ASP A 208 -9.01 -13.47 -36.82
C ASP A 208 -9.95 -12.47 -36.12
N ALA A 209 -10.03 -11.25 -36.65
CA ALA A 209 -11.25 -10.43 -36.62
C ALA A 209 -11.10 -9.24 -37.59
N ALA A 210 -11.66 -9.38 -38.78
CA ALA A 210 -11.97 -8.25 -39.65
C ALA A 210 -13.48 -7.97 -39.62
N LEU A 211 -13.80 -6.70 -39.33
CA LEU A 211 -14.88 -5.88 -39.87
C LEU A 211 -16.32 -6.31 -39.51
N GLY A 212 -16.92 -5.47 -38.66
CA GLY A 212 -18.23 -5.64 -38.03
C GLY A 212 -19.41 -5.93 -38.96
N GLU A 213 -20.23 -6.85 -38.50
CA GLU A 213 -21.66 -6.62 -38.25
C GLU A 213 -22.04 -7.42 -37.00
N SER A 214 -22.68 -6.74 -36.04
CA SER A 214 -23.30 -7.29 -34.82
C SER A 214 -22.34 -8.04 -33.89
N ARG A 215 -21.69 -7.40 -32.89
CA ARG A 215 -22.20 -7.12 -31.52
C ARG A 215 -23.06 -8.22 -30.86
N ALA A 216 -23.19 -9.40 -31.44
CA ALA A 216 -23.90 -10.53 -30.87
C ALA A 216 -22.94 -11.72 -30.78
N ARG A 217 -22.70 -12.17 -29.55
CA ARG A 217 -22.08 -13.45 -29.18
C ARG A 217 -20.58 -13.57 -29.47
N ARG A 218 -19.77 -13.31 -28.44
CA ARG A 218 -18.68 -14.21 -28.01
C ARG A 218 -18.04 -13.69 -26.71
N GLY A 219 -18.57 -14.18 -25.58
CA GLY A 219 -17.70 -14.59 -24.49
C GLY A 219 -16.81 -15.72 -25.02
N GLY A 220 -15.51 -15.63 -24.77
CA GLY A 220 -14.53 -16.57 -25.32
C GLY A 220 -13.11 -16.04 -25.16
N SER A 221 -12.47 -16.36 -24.04
CA SER A 221 -11.18 -15.83 -23.60
C SER A 221 -9.93 -16.45 -24.27
N GLY A 222 -9.91 -16.61 -25.59
CA GLY A 222 -8.74 -17.11 -26.32
C GLY A 222 -7.82 -15.96 -26.78
N GLY A 223 -6.73 -15.70 -26.07
CA GLY A 223 -5.63 -14.84 -26.57
C GLY A 223 -5.17 -13.68 -25.68
N ARG A 224 -5.72 -13.51 -24.48
CA ARG A 224 -5.27 -12.45 -23.54
C ARG A 224 -4.05 -12.92 -22.75
N SER A 225 -2.94 -12.17 -22.81
CA SER A 225 -1.77 -12.39 -21.95
C SER A 225 -2.03 -11.84 -20.54
N VAL A 226 -1.61 -12.59 -19.53
CA VAL A 226 -1.77 -12.19 -18.11
C VAL A 226 -0.80 -11.04 -17.80
N PRO A 227 -1.27 -9.91 -17.25
CA PRO A 227 -0.39 -8.80 -16.90
C PRO A 227 0.72 -9.21 -15.92
N PRO A 228 1.93 -8.61 -15.99
CA PRO A 228 3.04 -8.93 -15.10
C PRO A 228 2.71 -8.84 -13.60
N SER A 229 1.83 -7.91 -13.21
CA SER A 229 1.39 -7.75 -11.81
C SER A 229 0.57 -8.93 -11.27
N ILE A 230 -0.12 -9.67 -12.14
CA ILE A 230 -0.85 -10.91 -11.80
C ILE A 230 0.08 -12.11 -11.98
N ALA A 231 0.89 -12.12 -13.04
CA ALA A 231 1.85 -13.20 -13.30
C ALA A 231 2.89 -13.35 -12.18
N ALA A 232 3.32 -12.25 -11.56
CA ALA A 232 4.26 -12.25 -10.44
C ALA A 232 3.76 -13.00 -9.19
N ARG A 233 2.47 -13.36 -9.09
CA ARG A 233 1.95 -14.20 -7.99
C ARG A 233 2.36 -15.66 -8.10
N GLY A 234 2.85 -16.09 -9.27
CA GLY A 234 3.26 -17.46 -9.51
C GLY A 234 2.29 -18.23 -10.41
N PRO A 235 2.43 -19.58 -10.45
CA PRO A 235 1.64 -20.42 -11.34
C PRO A 235 0.16 -20.42 -10.96
N VAL A 236 -0.67 -20.85 -11.90
CA VAL A 236 -2.08 -21.17 -11.62
C VAL A 236 -2.11 -22.36 -10.66
N VAL A 237 -2.73 -22.18 -9.50
CA VAL A 237 -2.89 -23.21 -8.45
C VAL A 237 -4.34 -23.65 -8.28
N ARG A 238 -5.30 -22.95 -8.88
CA ARG A 238 -6.72 -23.35 -8.96
C ARG A 238 -7.12 -23.53 -10.42
N PRO A 239 -7.79 -24.63 -10.80
CA PRO A 239 -8.19 -24.85 -12.18
C PRO A 239 -9.12 -23.72 -12.67
N VAL A 240 -8.87 -23.25 -13.89
CA VAL A 240 -9.73 -22.30 -14.60
C VAL A 240 -10.48 -23.07 -15.66
N VAL A 241 -11.81 -23.07 -15.58
CA VAL A 241 -12.71 -23.67 -16.56
C VAL A 241 -13.44 -22.58 -17.32
N THR A 242 -14.00 -22.94 -18.46
CA THR A 242 -14.88 -22.06 -19.23
C THR A 242 -16.31 -22.49 -18.98
N ASP A 243 -17.19 -21.55 -18.63
CA ASP A 243 -18.62 -21.85 -18.47
C ASP A 243 -19.32 -22.06 -19.82
N GLU A 244 -20.62 -22.41 -19.76
CA GLU A 244 -21.46 -22.64 -20.95
C GLU A 244 -21.49 -21.44 -21.92
N GLY A 245 -21.18 -20.23 -21.44
CA GLY A 245 -21.13 -19.00 -22.22
C GLY A 245 -19.77 -18.65 -22.80
N GLY A 246 -18.77 -19.53 -22.68
CA GLY A 246 -17.41 -19.25 -23.16
C GLY A 246 -16.62 -18.33 -22.22
N VAL A 247 -17.09 -18.10 -20.98
CA VAL A 247 -16.48 -17.16 -20.04
C VAL A 247 -15.64 -17.91 -18.99
N PRO A 248 -14.41 -17.44 -18.69
CA PRO A 248 -13.58 -18.12 -17.71
C PRO A 248 -14.12 -17.94 -16.30
N ARG A 249 -14.05 -19.01 -15.51
CA ARG A 249 -14.32 -19.05 -14.07
C ARG A 249 -13.37 -20.02 -13.38
N LEU A 250 -13.33 -19.99 -12.06
CA LEU A 250 -12.62 -21.03 -11.30
C LEU A 250 -13.49 -22.29 -11.20
N ASP A 251 -12.84 -23.44 -11.24
CA ASP A 251 -13.48 -24.73 -10.98
C ASP A 251 -13.64 -24.94 -9.46
N VAL A 252 -14.55 -24.17 -8.88
CA VAL A 252 -14.88 -24.23 -7.45
C VAL A 252 -16.40 -24.17 -7.29
N PRO A 253 -16.96 -24.77 -6.23
CA PRO A 253 -18.38 -24.64 -5.92
C PRO A 253 -18.78 -23.18 -5.75
N TRP A 254 -19.96 -22.84 -6.26
CA TRP A 254 -20.57 -21.55 -6.01
C TRP A 254 -20.89 -21.41 -4.52
N ARG A 255 -20.61 -20.23 -3.93
CA ARG A 255 -20.97 -19.89 -2.56
C ARG A 255 -21.21 -18.40 -2.39
N LEU A 256 -21.86 -18.02 -1.29
CA LEU A 256 -22.07 -16.63 -0.92
C LEU A 256 -20.73 -15.90 -0.64
N LEU A 257 -20.72 -14.59 -0.86
CA LEU A 257 -19.57 -13.75 -0.51
C LEU A 257 -19.38 -13.71 1.00
N SER A 258 -18.13 -13.80 1.46
CA SER A 258 -17.84 -13.53 2.86
C SER A 258 -18.22 -12.08 3.21
N GLY A 259 -18.63 -11.84 4.44
CA GLY A 259 -18.87 -10.54 5.05
C GLY A 259 -17.70 -9.57 4.88
N ALA A 260 -16.45 -10.04 4.86
CA ALA A 260 -15.31 -9.18 4.49
C ALA A 260 -15.37 -8.71 3.02
N ALA A 261 -15.73 -9.61 2.09
CA ALA A 261 -15.93 -9.27 0.68
C ALA A 261 -17.19 -8.42 0.46
N ARG A 262 -18.27 -8.69 1.20
CA ARG A 262 -19.52 -7.91 1.21
C ARG A 262 -19.29 -6.49 1.71
N ARG A 263 -18.61 -6.31 2.85
CA ARG A 263 -18.18 -4.98 3.35
C ARG A 263 -17.29 -4.26 2.33
N GLY A 264 -16.47 -5.01 1.59
CA GLY A 264 -15.68 -4.50 0.47
C GLY A 264 -16.54 -3.99 -0.68
N ALA A 265 -17.63 -4.68 -1.01
CA ALA A 265 -18.60 -4.27 -2.03
C ALA A 265 -19.42 -3.04 -1.59
N GLU A 266 -19.78 -2.97 -0.31
CA GLU A 266 -20.52 -1.86 0.33
C GLU A 266 -19.69 -0.60 0.55
N HIS A 267 -18.36 -0.68 0.39
CA HIS A 267 -17.48 0.46 0.56
C HIS A 267 -17.67 1.48 -0.58
N ARG A 268 -18.02 2.73 -0.23
CA ARG A 268 -18.03 3.86 -1.18
C ARG A 268 -16.62 4.42 -1.37
N PRO A 269 -16.00 4.27 -2.56
CA PRO A 269 -14.67 4.82 -2.81
C PRO A 269 -14.68 6.35 -2.76
N SER A 270 -13.59 6.96 -2.27
CA SER A 270 -13.43 8.41 -2.31
C SER A 270 -13.43 8.96 -3.75
N SER A 271 -13.75 10.23 -3.95
CA SER A 271 -13.67 10.91 -5.25
C SER A 271 -12.24 11.14 -5.80
N THR A 272 -11.21 10.61 -5.12
CA THR A 272 -9.82 10.70 -5.59
C THR A 272 -9.65 10.00 -6.94
N PRO A 273 -8.89 10.57 -7.89
CA PRO A 273 -8.61 9.93 -9.17
C PRO A 273 -8.12 8.49 -9.02
N GLY A 274 -8.77 7.55 -9.71
CA GLY A 274 -8.43 6.13 -9.70
C GLY A 274 -8.97 5.30 -8.52
N ALA A 275 -9.54 5.92 -7.48
CA ALA A 275 -10.03 5.20 -6.30
C ALA A 275 -11.16 4.20 -6.63
N HIS A 276 -12.11 4.61 -7.49
CA HIS A 276 -13.18 3.71 -7.94
C HIS A 276 -12.68 2.57 -8.82
N GLN A 277 -11.63 2.78 -9.62
CA GLN A 277 -11.03 1.71 -10.43
C GLN A 277 -10.33 0.67 -9.54
N ALA A 278 -9.63 1.14 -8.49
CA ALA A 278 -8.93 0.27 -7.55
C ALA A 278 -9.89 -0.57 -6.68
N ALA A 279 -11.11 -0.07 -6.43
CA ALA A 279 -12.11 -0.76 -5.60
C ALA A 279 -12.77 -1.98 -6.29
N VAL A 280 -12.83 -2.01 -7.62
CA VAL A 280 -13.50 -3.08 -8.38
C VAL A 280 -12.76 -4.42 -8.29
N HIS A 281 -11.45 -4.41 -8.49
CA HIS A 281 -10.67 -5.65 -8.65
C HIS A 281 -10.72 -6.57 -7.41
N PRO A 282 -10.59 -6.07 -6.16
CA PRO A 282 -10.71 -6.91 -4.97
C PRO A 282 -12.06 -7.61 -4.82
N VAL A 283 -13.16 -6.93 -5.18
CA VAL A 283 -14.53 -7.45 -5.07
C VAL A 283 -14.75 -8.55 -6.10
N LEU A 284 -14.47 -8.28 -7.39
CA LEU A 284 -14.60 -9.27 -8.45
C LEU A 284 -13.70 -10.50 -8.23
N ARG A 285 -12.49 -10.31 -7.69
CA ARG A 285 -11.61 -11.42 -7.33
C ARG A 285 -12.20 -12.30 -6.24
N SER A 286 -12.84 -11.71 -5.23
CA SER A 286 -13.54 -12.48 -4.18
C SER A 286 -14.75 -13.23 -4.74
N MET A 287 -15.49 -12.63 -5.67
CA MET A 287 -16.60 -13.30 -6.39
C MET A 287 -16.10 -14.50 -7.20
N ALA A 288 -15.03 -14.31 -7.98
CA ALA A 288 -14.41 -15.41 -8.73
C ALA A 288 -13.90 -16.53 -7.82
N ALA A 289 -13.29 -16.18 -6.67
CA ALA A 289 -12.84 -17.15 -5.66
C ALA A 289 -14.00 -17.89 -4.96
N ALA A 290 -15.20 -17.32 -4.97
CA ALA A 290 -16.43 -17.90 -4.43
C ALA A 290 -17.24 -18.68 -5.48
N GLY A 291 -16.69 -18.96 -6.66
CA GLY A 291 -17.35 -19.75 -7.70
C GLY A 291 -18.48 -19.03 -8.44
N TRP A 292 -18.59 -17.71 -8.29
CA TRP A 292 -19.58 -16.91 -9.00
C TRP A 292 -19.33 -16.94 -10.51
N HIS A 293 -20.41 -16.84 -11.27
CA HIS A 293 -20.40 -16.63 -12.70
C HIS A 293 -20.33 -15.13 -13.04
N ARG A 294 -19.84 -14.80 -14.24
CA ARG A 294 -19.78 -13.40 -14.69
C ARG A 294 -21.15 -12.76 -14.79
N GLY A 295 -22.17 -13.52 -15.17
CA GLY A 295 -23.56 -13.04 -15.24
C GLY A 295 -24.10 -12.63 -13.87
N GLU A 296 -23.78 -13.41 -12.83
CA GLU A 296 -24.14 -13.09 -11.44
C GLU A 296 -23.37 -11.87 -10.93
N ALA A 297 -22.09 -11.76 -11.32
CA ALA A 297 -21.29 -10.58 -11.03
C ALA A 297 -21.82 -9.32 -11.76
N ALA A 298 -22.35 -9.47 -12.98
CA ALA A 298 -23.02 -8.40 -13.70
C ALA A 298 -24.29 -7.94 -12.99
N ALA A 299 -25.14 -8.89 -12.57
CA ALA A 299 -26.36 -8.62 -11.85
C ALA A 299 -26.09 -7.91 -10.50
N PHE A 300 -25.11 -8.39 -9.74
CA PHE A 300 -24.68 -7.76 -8.49
C PHE A 300 -24.10 -6.36 -8.71
N ALA A 301 -23.33 -6.16 -9.79
CA ALA A 301 -22.79 -4.86 -10.18
C ALA A 301 -23.84 -3.90 -10.73
N ALA A 302 -25.02 -4.36 -11.13
CA ALA A 302 -26.10 -3.50 -11.62
C ALA A 302 -26.75 -2.71 -10.48
N ASP A 303 -26.73 -3.24 -9.25
CA ASP A 303 -27.32 -2.60 -8.08
C ASP A 303 -26.34 -1.62 -7.42
N PRO A 304 -26.59 -0.29 -7.48
CA PRO A 304 -25.70 0.70 -6.89
C PRO A 304 -25.78 0.80 -5.36
N GLU A 305 -26.86 0.32 -4.74
CA GLU A 305 -27.02 0.31 -3.28
C GLU A 305 -26.28 -0.86 -2.65
N LEU A 306 -26.36 -2.05 -3.26
CA LEU A 306 -25.67 -3.25 -2.78
C LEU A 306 -24.17 -3.25 -3.12
N SER A 307 -23.75 -2.58 -4.20
CA SER A 307 -22.36 -2.63 -4.69
C SER A 307 -21.76 -1.25 -5.06
N PRO A 308 -21.71 -0.28 -4.13
CA PRO A 308 -21.11 1.03 -4.40
C PRO A 308 -19.61 0.96 -4.78
N ALA A 309 -18.87 -0.07 -4.36
CA ALA A 309 -17.48 -0.27 -4.77
C ALA A 309 -17.33 -0.59 -6.27
N LEU A 310 -18.38 -1.11 -6.89
CA LEU A 310 -18.43 -1.49 -8.31
C LEU A 310 -18.84 -0.34 -9.23
N GLU A 311 -18.93 0.88 -8.71
CA GLU A 311 -19.35 2.08 -9.43
C GLU A 311 -18.55 2.35 -10.71
N TRP A 312 -17.27 1.97 -10.77
CA TRP A 312 -16.45 2.11 -11.98
C TRP A 312 -16.92 1.23 -13.15
N LEU A 313 -17.68 0.17 -12.89
CA LEU A 313 -18.33 -0.63 -13.92
C LEU A 313 -19.58 0.04 -14.49
N ARG A 314 -20.19 0.99 -13.77
CA ARG A 314 -21.42 1.69 -14.17
C ARG A 314 -21.16 3.08 -14.74
N THR A 315 -20.10 3.76 -14.29
CA THR A 315 -19.85 5.16 -14.63
C THR A 315 -18.41 5.47 -15.04
N ALA A 316 -18.23 6.53 -15.82
CA ALA A 316 -16.93 7.13 -16.14
C ALA A 316 -16.79 8.52 -15.49
N SER A 317 -15.56 8.88 -15.11
CA SER A 317 -15.26 10.25 -14.72
C SER A 317 -15.30 11.15 -15.96
N THR A 318 -16.02 12.24 -15.86
CA THR A 318 -16.07 13.31 -16.86
C THR A 318 -14.93 14.31 -16.64
N ALA A 319 -14.72 15.22 -17.59
CA ALA A 319 -13.69 16.25 -17.51
C ALA A 319 -13.89 17.24 -16.35
N THR A 320 -15.12 17.36 -15.82
CA THR A 320 -15.47 18.21 -14.67
C THR A 320 -15.27 17.52 -13.33
N GLY A 321 -14.89 16.23 -13.32
CA GLY A 321 -14.77 15.43 -12.10
C GLY A 321 -16.08 14.78 -11.64
N GLU A 322 -17.19 15.05 -12.33
CA GLU A 322 -18.47 14.37 -12.12
C GLU A 322 -18.47 12.98 -12.77
N ARG A 323 -19.34 12.08 -12.32
CA ARG A 323 -19.46 10.73 -12.88
C ARG A 323 -20.69 10.62 -13.77
N ALA A 324 -20.50 10.17 -15.01
CA ALA A 324 -21.59 9.95 -15.96
C ALA A 324 -21.78 8.44 -16.21
N PRO A 325 -23.03 7.98 -16.42
CA PRO A 325 -23.33 6.58 -16.72
C PRO A 325 -22.63 6.15 -18.02
N LEU A 326 -22.12 4.93 -18.01
CA LEU A 326 -21.60 4.25 -19.18
C LEU A 326 -22.73 3.78 -20.07
N THR A 327 -22.43 3.62 -21.35
CA THR A 327 -23.31 2.83 -22.22
C THR A 327 -23.23 1.34 -21.83
N GLU A 328 -24.29 0.60 -22.12
CA GLU A 328 -24.37 -0.84 -21.86
C GLU A 328 -23.19 -1.62 -22.47
N ALA A 329 -22.72 -1.21 -23.65
CA ALA A 329 -21.52 -1.80 -24.28
C ALA A 329 -20.25 -1.57 -23.46
N GLU A 330 -20.04 -0.34 -22.98
CA GLU A 330 -18.83 0.02 -22.24
C GLU A 330 -18.81 -0.62 -20.86
N ALA A 331 -19.96 -0.71 -20.20
CA ALA A 331 -20.12 -1.43 -18.95
C ALA A 331 -19.78 -2.92 -19.13
N GLU A 332 -20.32 -3.55 -20.18
CA GLU A 332 -20.07 -4.97 -20.50
C GLU A 332 -18.60 -5.24 -20.87
N ASP A 333 -17.96 -4.36 -21.64
CA ASP A 333 -16.53 -4.48 -21.98
C ASP A 333 -15.64 -4.32 -20.73
N ARG A 334 -15.95 -3.36 -19.87
CA ARG A 334 -15.25 -3.16 -18.60
C ARG A 334 -15.39 -4.37 -17.69
N LEU A 335 -16.61 -4.88 -17.53
CA LEU A 335 -16.89 -6.06 -16.73
C LEU A 335 -16.16 -7.29 -17.31
N THR A 336 -16.23 -7.51 -18.62
CA THR A 336 -15.57 -8.63 -19.30
C THR A 336 -14.06 -8.61 -19.10
N ARG A 337 -13.43 -7.43 -19.16
CA ARG A 337 -12.00 -7.29 -18.89
C ARG A 337 -11.68 -7.49 -17.40
N ALA A 338 -12.42 -6.83 -16.53
CA ALA A 338 -12.18 -6.87 -15.09
C ALA A 338 -12.41 -8.27 -14.50
N TRP A 339 -13.45 -8.97 -14.97
CA TRP A 339 -13.76 -10.35 -14.63
C TRP A 339 -12.63 -11.31 -15.02
N TRP A 340 -12.16 -11.22 -16.27
CA TRP A 340 -11.04 -12.04 -16.74
C TRP A 340 -9.79 -11.86 -15.88
N LEU A 341 -9.45 -10.61 -15.54
CA LEU A 341 -8.31 -10.31 -14.65
C LEU A 341 -8.53 -10.85 -13.24
N ALA A 342 -9.74 -10.73 -12.70
CA ALA A 342 -10.10 -11.24 -11.38
C ALA A 342 -9.98 -12.77 -11.29
N VAL A 343 -10.45 -13.50 -12.30
CA VAL A 343 -10.32 -14.96 -12.38
C VAL A 343 -8.85 -15.37 -12.47
N GLN A 344 -8.06 -14.72 -13.32
CA GLN A 344 -6.63 -15.00 -13.44
C GLN A 344 -5.85 -14.69 -12.16
N ASP A 345 -6.22 -13.63 -11.43
CA ASP A 345 -5.63 -13.29 -10.13
C ASP A 345 -6.01 -14.31 -9.06
N ALA A 346 -7.29 -14.67 -8.96
CA ALA A 346 -7.79 -15.67 -8.02
C ALA A 346 -7.22 -17.07 -8.28
N ALA A 347 -7.03 -17.45 -9.55
CA ALA A 347 -6.45 -18.73 -9.94
C ALA A 347 -5.03 -18.96 -9.41
N ARG A 348 -4.29 -17.87 -9.13
CA ARG A 348 -2.91 -17.88 -8.64
C ARG A 348 -2.81 -17.62 -7.14
N MET A 349 -3.94 -17.49 -6.44
CA MET A 349 -3.95 -17.35 -4.99
C MET A 349 -3.91 -18.72 -4.31
N PRO A 350 -3.03 -18.91 -3.30
CA PRO A 350 -3.04 -20.12 -2.48
C PRO A 350 -4.46 -20.36 -1.93
N HIS A 351 -4.87 -21.62 -1.78
CA HIS A 351 -6.10 -21.94 -1.04
C HIS A 351 -6.01 -21.27 0.33
N ARG A 352 -6.88 -20.29 0.58
CA ARG A 352 -6.94 -19.68 1.91
C ARG A 352 -7.72 -20.68 2.76
N ARG A 353 -7.24 -21.03 3.95
CA ARG A 353 -8.01 -21.84 4.95
C ARG A 353 -9.39 -21.26 5.33
N ALA A 354 -9.76 -20.09 4.78
CA ALA A 354 -11.03 -19.38 4.96
C ALA A 354 -11.86 -19.36 3.65
N GLU A 355 -11.69 -20.39 2.82
CA GLU A 355 -12.43 -20.59 1.57
C GLU A 355 -13.35 -21.82 1.64
N THR A 356 -13.56 -22.34 2.84
CA THR A 356 -14.70 -23.19 3.20
C THR A 356 -15.81 -22.28 3.76
N ASP A 357 -16.94 -22.83 4.21
CA ASP A 357 -18.31 -22.29 4.03
C ASP A 357 -18.68 -20.99 4.79
N GLN A 358 -19.96 -20.57 4.79
CA GLN A 358 -20.45 -19.55 5.74
C GLN A 358 -20.08 -19.92 7.19
N ASP A 359 -19.96 -21.22 7.43
CA ASP A 359 -19.44 -21.80 8.66
C ASP A 359 -17.99 -21.38 8.95
N ASP A 360 -17.12 -21.19 7.96
CA ASP A 360 -15.73 -20.70 8.16
C ASP A 360 -15.65 -19.23 8.52
N GLU A 361 -16.55 -18.38 8.01
CA GLU A 361 -16.57 -16.97 8.40
C GLU A 361 -17.18 -16.81 9.80
N GLN A 362 -18.23 -17.57 10.08
CA GLN A 362 -18.80 -17.66 11.42
C GLN A 362 -17.76 -18.23 12.41
N GLN A 363 -17.01 -19.25 11.98
CA GLN A 363 -15.92 -19.87 12.72
C GLN A 363 -14.74 -18.92 12.87
N GLY A 364 -14.33 -18.19 11.84
CA GLY A 364 -13.25 -17.20 11.92
C GLY A 364 -13.62 -16.02 12.82
N ALA A 365 -14.86 -15.53 12.72
CA ALA A 365 -15.41 -14.55 13.65
C ALA A 365 -15.41 -15.10 15.09
N ALA A 366 -15.83 -16.36 15.29
CA ALA A 366 -15.82 -17.03 16.58
C ALA A 366 -14.38 -17.23 17.11
N GLU A 367 -13.42 -17.59 16.27
CA GLU A 367 -12.01 -17.80 16.62
C GLU A 367 -11.31 -16.49 16.98
N GLY A 368 -11.52 -15.43 16.18
CA GLY A 368 -11.03 -14.09 16.50
C GLY A 368 -11.66 -13.53 17.78
N MET A 369 -12.95 -13.78 18.00
CA MET A 369 -13.64 -13.43 19.24
C MET A 369 -13.12 -14.22 20.44
N ALA A 370 -12.88 -15.52 20.27
CA ALA A 370 -12.32 -16.39 21.29
C ALA A 370 -10.90 -15.96 21.67
N ALA A 371 -10.06 -15.61 20.69
CA ALA A 371 -8.72 -15.06 20.94
C ALA A 371 -8.80 -13.70 21.67
N ALA A 372 -9.70 -12.80 21.27
CA ALA A 372 -9.90 -11.54 21.97
C ALA A 372 -10.35 -11.75 23.43
N THR A 373 -11.27 -12.70 23.65
CA THR A 373 -11.79 -13.07 24.97
C THR A 373 -10.70 -13.69 25.84
N ASP A 374 -9.90 -14.61 25.29
CA ASP A 374 -8.73 -15.20 25.95
C ASP A 374 -7.73 -14.11 26.37
N LEU A 375 -7.44 -13.15 25.49
CA LEU A 375 -6.54 -12.04 25.82
C LEU A 375 -7.08 -11.18 26.97
N ILE A 376 -8.36 -10.83 26.97
CA ILE A 376 -8.97 -10.05 28.05
C ILE A 376 -8.96 -10.84 29.36
N ALA A 377 -9.30 -12.13 29.33
CA ALA A 377 -9.26 -12.99 30.52
C ALA A 377 -7.84 -13.07 31.12
N ARG A 378 -6.79 -13.18 30.29
CA ARG A 378 -5.39 -13.12 30.76
C ARG A 378 -5.06 -11.79 31.42
N MET A 379 -5.58 -10.69 30.88
CA MET A 379 -5.35 -9.35 31.43
C MET A 379 -6.03 -9.16 32.78
N GLU A 380 -7.16 -9.81 33.01
CA GLU A 380 -7.89 -9.81 34.29
C GLU A 380 -7.21 -10.74 35.30
N ALA A 381 -6.69 -11.88 34.86
CA ALA A 381 -6.03 -12.88 35.71
C ALA A 381 -4.63 -12.47 36.20
N CYS A 382 -3.87 -11.67 35.44
CA CYS A 382 -2.47 -11.34 35.77
C CYS A 382 -2.27 -10.45 37.02
N GLY A 383 -3.35 -10.11 37.72
CA GLY A 383 -3.32 -9.27 38.92
C GLY A 383 -2.99 -7.81 38.64
N HIS A 384 -3.09 -6.98 39.69
CA HIS A 384 -2.93 -5.52 39.55
C HIS A 384 -1.49 -5.07 39.33
N ALA A 385 -0.48 -5.83 39.79
CA ALA A 385 0.93 -5.43 39.75
C ALA A 385 1.43 -5.06 38.35
N HIS A 386 0.94 -5.75 37.32
CA HIS A 386 1.28 -5.47 35.92
C HIS A 386 0.74 -4.13 35.43
N TRP A 387 -0.38 -3.69 35.99
CA TRP A 387 -1.10 -2.49 35.58
C TRP A 387 -0.77 -1.25 36.42
N THR A 388 -0.11 -1.44 37.57
CA THR A 388 0.28 -0.35 38.48
C THR A 388 1.64 0.24 38.15
N ARG A 389 2.51 -0.49 37.43
CA ARG A 389 3.79 0.03 36.95
C ARG A 389 3.60 1.24 36.00
N PRO A 390 4.62 2.12 35.86
CA PRO A 390 4.51 3.31 35.02
C PRO A 390 4.12 3.04 33.56
N SER A 391 4.50 1.89 32.99
CA SER A 391 4.12 1.49 31.62
C SER A 391 2.79 0.74 31.53
N GLY A 392 2.24 0.30 32.66
CA GLY A 392 1.09 -0.60 32.74
C GLY A 392 -0.13 -0.12 31.94
N PRO A 393 -0.57 1.15 32.06
CA PRO A 393 -1.70 1.64 31.27
C PRO A 393 -1.48 1.61 29.76
N ALA A 394 -0.24 1.88 29.29
CA ALA A 394 0.08 1.81 27.87
C ALA A 394 0.06 0.36 27.37
N ASP A 395 0.64 -0.56 28.14
CA ASP A 395 0.66 -2.00 27.85
C ASP A 395 -0.78 -2.57 27.79
N ARG A 396 -1.62 -2.19 28.75
CA ARG A 396 -3.05 -2.54 28.77
C ARG A 396 -3.79 -2.03 27.54
N ALA A 397 -3.57 -0.77 27.17
CA ALA A 397 -4.24 -0.13 26.03
C ALA A 397 -3.82 -0.76 24.69
N VAL A 398 -2.55 -1.14 24.55
CA VAL A 398 -2.03 -1.88 23.38
C VAL A 398 -2.65 -3.26 23.28
N LEU A 399 -2.71 -4.02 24.38
CA LEU A 399 -3.33 -5.35 24.38
C LEU A 399 -4.83 -5.28 24.05
N ARG A 400 -5.56 -4.27 24.56
CA ARG A 400 -6.95 -4.00 24.16
C ARG A 400 -7.10 -3.68 22.67
N ALA A 401 -6.19 -2.89 22.10
CA ALA A 401 -6.21 -2.60 20.67
C ALA A 401 -5.97 -3.86 19.82
N LEU A 402 -5.13 -4.79 20.30
CA LEU A 402 -4.92 -6.09 19.67
C LEU A 402 -6.14 -6.99 19.80
N ALA A 403 -6.76 -7.07 20.98
CA ALA A 403 -8.03 -7.79 21.20
C ALA A 403 -9.13 -7.25 20.28
N TRP A 404 -9.23 -5.93 20.14
CA TRP A 404 -10.15 -5.29 19.21
C TRP A 404 -9.88 -5.71 17.77
N PHE A 405 -8.62 -5.75 17.31
CA PHE A 405 -8.31 -6.25 15.98
C PHE A 405 -8.69 -7.72 15.79
N MET A 406 -8.44 -8.58 16.77
CA MET A 406 -8.78 -10.00 16.69
C MET A 406 -10.29 -10.19 16.55
N ALA A 407 -11.08 -9.53 17.41
CA ALA A 407 -12.53 -9.58 17.39
C ALA A 407 -13.14 -8.91 16.14
N ALA A 408 -12.67 -7.71 15.77
CA ALA A 408 -13.23 -6.93 14.66
C ALA A 408 -12.93 -7.55 13.29
N TYR A 409 -11.80 -8.25 13.15
CA TYR A 409 -11.42 -8.90 11.89
C TYR A 409 -11.73 -10.40 11.84
N GLY A 410 -12.08 -11.03 12.96
CA GLY A 410 -12.26 -12.48 13.02
C GLY A 410 -10.96 -13.22 12.73
N LEU A 411 -9.84 -12.74 13.29
CA LEU A 411 -8.50 -13.28 13.02
C LEU A 411 -7.74 -13.53 14.32
N VAL A 412 -7.22 -14.75 14.48
CA VAL A 412 -6.31 -15.10 15.60
C VAL A 412 -4.91 -14.49 15.40
N GLU A 413 -4.50 -14.31 14.14
CA GLU A 413 -3.25 -13.65 13.75
C GLU A 413 -3.56 -12.30 13.11
N VAL A 414 -3.15 -11.20 13.75
CA VAL A 414 -3.48 -9.83 13.33
C VAL A 414 -2.24 -9.03 12.95
N THR A 415 -2.40 -8.13 11.97
CA THR A 415 -1.32 -7.19 11.60
C THR A 415 -1.21 -6.06 12.62
N ALA A 416 -0.14 -6.07 13.41
CA ALA A 416 0.19 -5.06 14.41
C ALA A 416 0.86 -3.83 13.78
N SER A 417 0.07 -3.01 13.09
CA SER A 417 0.55 -1.69 12.64
C SER A 417 0.70 -0.75 13.82
N VAL A 418 1.95 -0.45 14.22
CA VAL A 418 2.28 0.44 15.36
C VAL A 418 1.50 1.76 15.31
N ARG A 419 1.32 2.35 14.12
CA ARG A 419 0.59 3.61 13.94
C ARG A 419 -0.90 3.46 14.25
N ARG A 420 -1.53 2.37 13.79
CA ARG A 420 -2.95 2.10 14.07
C ARG A 420 -3.17 1.77 15.54
N ILE A 421 -2.26 1.00 16.12
CA ILE A 421 -2.27 0.67 17.55
C ILE A 421 -2.11 1.93 18.39
N ALA A 422 -1.19 2.83 18.03
CA ALA A 422 -1.02 4.10 18.74
C ALA A 422 -2.31 4.93 18.78
N VAL A 423 -2.99 5.05 17.64
CA VAL A 423 -4.29 5.75 17.56
C VAL A 423 -5.34 5.07 18.44
N LEU A 424 -5.49 3.75 18.36
CA LEU A 424 -6.47 3.01 19.18
C LEU A 424 -6.13 3.01 20.67
N ALA A 425 -4.84 3.03 21.02
CA ALA A 425 -4.37 3.05 22.39
C ALA A 425 -4.47 4.45 23.03
N GLY A 426 -4.65 5.51 22.23
CA GLY A 426 -4.62 6.89 22.72
C GLY A 426 -3.21 7.41 23.02
N TYR A 427 -2.17 6.80 22.44
CA TYR A 427 -0.77 7.09 22.74
C TYR A 427 0.02 7.55 21.52
N SER A 428 1.22 8.09 21.76
CA SER A 428 2.18 8.33 20.70
C SER A 428 2.65 7.01 20.07
N LYS A 429 3.09 7.07 18.81
CA LYS A 429 3.71 5.93 18.13
C LYS A 429 4.89 5.35 18.91
N SER A 430 5.75 6.19 19.47
CA SER A 430 6.93 5.73 20.23
C SER A 430 6.51 4.96 21.48
N THR A 431 5.49 5.43 22.19
CA THR A 431 4.93 4.74 23.35
C THR A 431 4.31 3.39 22.95
N ALA A 432 3.54 3.35 21.86
CA ALA A 432 2.95 2.12 21.35
C ALA A 432 4.02 1.11 20.89
N ALA A 433 5.11 1.58 20.27
CA ALA A 433 6.23 0.72 19.86
C ALA A 433 6.93 0.08 21.06
N LEU A 434 7.29 0.88 22.06
CA LEU A 434 7.90 0.39 23.30
C LEU A 434 6.98 -0.57 24.05
N SER A 435 5.68 -0.29 24.04
CA SER A 435 4.68 -1.16 24.65
C SER A 435 4.55 -2.50 23.93
N LEU A 436 4.49 -2.49 22.58
CA LEU A 436 4.52 -3.72 21.78
C LEU A 436 5.76 -4.58 22.06
N GLN A 437 6.93 -3.95 22.17
CA GLN A 437 8.15 -4.64 22.58
C GLN A 437 7.97 -5.29 23.95
N ARG A 438 7.55 -4.53 24.97
CA ARG A 438 7.39 -5.06 26.32
C ARG A 438 6.39 -6.20 26.39
N VAL A 439 5.21 -6.07 25.79
CA VAL A 439 4.21 -7.13 25.85
C VAL A 439 4.61 -8.38 25.04
N THR A 440 5.48 -8.23 24.03
CA THR A 440 6.11 -9.37 23.36
C THR A 440 7.14 -10.04 24.28
N TYR A 441 8.00 -9.24 24.91
CA TYR A 441 9.04 -9.71 25.84
C TYR A 441 8.46 -10.36 27.10
N ASP A 442 7.34 -9.83 27.60
CA ASP A 442 6.59 -10.34 28.75
C ASP A 442 5.77 -11.60 28.38
N GLY A 443 5.73 -12.02 27.11
CA GLY A 443 5.07 -13.26 26.69
C GLY A 443 3.55 -13.16 26.53
N TRP A 444 2.99 -11.96 26.32
CA TRP A 444 1.57 -11.79 25.99
C TRP A 444 1.27 -12.22 24.56
N ILE A 445 2.16 -11.87 23.65
CA ILE A 445 2.03 -12.07 22.21
C ILE A 445 3.34 -12.58 21.62
N GLU A 446 3.26 -13.28 20.50
CA GLU A 446 4.42 -13.75 19.74
C GLU A 446 4.32 -13.30 18.27
N THR A 447 5.48 -13.05 17.65
CA THR A 447 5.57 -12.68 16.24
C THR A 447 5.38 -13.92 15.37
N ALA A 448 4.26 -13.97 14.65
CA ALA A 448 3.96 -15.03 13.69
C ALA A 448 4.63 -14.76 12.33
N LYS A 449 4.74 -13.48 11.93
CA LYS A 449 5.48 -13.07 10.74
C LYS A 449 6.07 -11.68 10.96
N ASP A 450 7.33 -11.50 10.59
CA ASP A 450 7.98 -10.20 10.63
C ASP A 450 7.32 -9.17 9.70
N ALA A 451 7.61 -7.90 9.99
CA ALA A 451 7.10 -6.78 9.22
C ALA A 451 7.70 -6.81 7.81
N GLU A 452 6.86 -6.70 6.80
CA GLU A 452 7.30 -6.59 5.42
C GLU A 452 7.42 -5.11 5.06
N ARG A 453 8.64 -4.58 5.15
CA ARG A 453 8.92 -3.15 4.91
C ARG A 453 8.39 -2.68 3.55
N ARG A 454 8.57 -3.48 2.48
CA ARG A 454 8.21 -3.10 1.10
C ARG A 454 6.71 -2.93 0.87
N THR A 455 5.90 -3.71 1.58
CA THR A 455 4.42 -3.60 1.51
C THR A 455 3.85 -2.65 2.55
N SER A 456 4.71 -2.04 3.38
CA SER A 456 4.31 -1.30 4.58
C SER A 456 3.40 -2.12 5.50
N SER A 457 3.53 -3.45 5.47
CA SER A 457 2.77 -4.35 6.33
C SER A 457 3.44 -4.39 7.70
N GLY A 458 2.65 -4.19 8.77
CA GLY A 458 3.12 -4.42 10.14
C GLY A 458 3.47 -5.90 10.38
N ARG A 459 4.14 -6.18 11.51
CA ARG A 459 4.35 -7.55 11.99
C ARG A 459 2.98 -8.23 12.16
N ARG A 460 2.88 -9.51 11.83
CA ARG A 460 1.71 -10.30 12.21
C ARG A 460 1.98 -10.94 13.55
N ILE A 461 1.09 -10.71 14.50
CA ILE A 461 1.20 -11.19 15.87
C ILE A 461 0.01 -12.07 16.19
N ARG A 462 0.22 -13.02 17.11
CA ARG A 462 -0.85 -13.82 17.72
C ARG A 462 -0.58 -13.96 19.22
N LEU A 463 -1.53 -14.48 19.97
CA LEU A 463 -1.32 -14.75 21.39
C LEU A 463 -0.17 -15.75 21.56
N ALA A 464 0.71 -15.46 22.51
CA ALA A 464 1.80 -16.37 22.83
C ALA A 464 1.23 -17.70 23.31
N ARG A 465 1.82 -18.83 22.90
CA ARG A 465 1.38 -20.16 23.38
C ARG A 465 2.23 -20.67 24.54
N ALA A 466 3.49 -20.26 24.57
CA ALA A 466 4.43 -20.50 25.63
C ALA A 466 5.35 -19.28 25.74
N HIS A 467 6.02 -19.13 26.87
CA HIS A 467 7.02 -18.09 27.06
C HIS A 467 8.14 -18.67 27.91
N GLN A 468 9.39 -18.35 27.55
CA GLN A 468 10.53 -18.64 28.38
C GLN A 468 10.90 -17.37 29.12
N CYS A 469 10.71 -17.37 30.43
CA CYS A 469 11.06 -16.24 31.27
C CYS A 469 12.55 -15.93 31.13
N THR A 470 12.87 -14.65 31.03
CA THR A 470 14.25 -14.19 31.04
C THR A 470 14.74 -14.00 32.47
N ALA A 471 16.06 -13.94 32.66
CA ALA A 471 16.67 -13.64 33.96
C ALA A 471 16.66 -12.13 34.29
N ASP A 472 15.98 -11.30 33.49
CA ASP A 472 15.89 -9.86 33.72
C ASP A 472 14.97 -9.58 34.92
N GLU A 473 15.45 -8.81 35.89
CA GLU A 473 14.71 -8.43 37.10
C GLU A 473 13.44 -7.61 36.79
N HIS A 474 13.37 -6.98 35.62
CA HIS A 474 12.22 -6.20 35.17
C HIS A 474 11.21 -7.03 34.37
N HIS A 475 11.49 -8.31 34.10
CA HIS A 475 10.59 -9.18 33.36
C HIS A 475 9.33 -9.49 34.18
N MET A 476 8.16 -9.29 33.57
CA MET A 476 6.88 -9.64 34.16
C MET A 476 6.15 -10.61 33.26
N CYS A 477 6.28 -11.91 33.53
CA CYS A 477 5.70 -12.93 32.67
C CYS A 477 4.16 -12.85 32.66
N ALA A 478 3.60 -12.85 31.46
CA ALA A 478 2.17 -12.89 31.20
C ALA A 478 1.53 -14.26 31.46
N LEU A 479 2.35 -15.30 31.61
CA LEU A 479 1.95 -16.72 31.61
C LEU A 479 2.19 -17.37 32.97
N HIS A 480 1.63 -16.80 34.03
CA HIS A 480 1.69 -17.38 35.37
C HIS A 480 0.36 -18.08 35.71
N ASP A 481 0.43 -19.26 36.35
CA ASP A 481 -0.63 -19.76 37.24
C ASP A 481 -0.04 -20.61 38.41
N LEU A 482 -0.38 -20.18 39.64
CA LEU A 482 -0.51 -20.95 40.89
C LEU A 482 0.76 -21.35 41.73
N PRO A 483 0.59 -21.63 43.05
CA PRO A 483 1.55 -21.35 44.13
C PRO A 483 2.87 -22.11 44.09
N ALA A 484 3.84 -21.62 44.87
CA ALA A 484 5.25 -21.98 44.88
C ALA A 484 5.59 -23.47 45.06
N ASP A 485 4.63 -24.29 45.50
CA ASP A 485 4.88 -25.63 46.05
C ASP A 485 4.97 -26.73 44.96
N SER A 486 4.65 -26.41 43.70
CA SER A 486 4.63 -27.38 42.58
C SER A 486 5.71 -27.13 41.53
N LYS A 487 6.80 -26.45 41.87
CA LYS A 487 7.93 -26.24 40.94
C LYS A 487 8.94 -27.39 41.04
N THR A 488 8.98 -28.27 40.04
CA THR A 488 10.10 -29.20 39.86
C THR A 488 11.35 -28.40 39.44
N ALA A 489 12.49 -28.65 40.11
CA ALA A 489 13.73 -27.95 39.80
C ALA A 489 14.19 -28.26 38.35
N GLY A 490 14.33 -27.22 37.52
CA GLY A 490 15.04 -27.30 36.23
C GLY A 490 14.23 -27.06 34.95
N HIS A 491 12.91 -26.83 35.01
CA HIS A 491 12.10 -26.47 33.83
C HIS A 491 11.26 -25.21 34.08
N HIS A 492 11.48 -24.15 33.29
CA HIS A 492 10.85 -22.82 33.46
C HIS A 492 9.78 -22.48 32.40
N GLY A 493 9.19 -23.48 31.76
CA GLY A 493 8.09 -23.28 30.81
C GLY A 493 6.76 -23.30 31.55
N SER A 494 5.93 -22.27 31.36
CA SER A 494 4.56 -22.24 31.88
C SER A 494 3.71 -23.34 31.20
N ASP A 495 3.39 -24.42 31.92
CA ASP A 495 2.37 -25.38 31.49
C ASP A 495 0.98 -24.74 31.59
N ARG A 496 0.16 -24.92 30.55
CA ARG A 496 -1.19 -24.35 30.43
C ARG A 496 -2.30 -25.39 30.50
N SER A 497 -1.95 -26.66 30.76
CA SER A 497 -2.91 -27.76 30.84
C SER A 497 -4.05 -27.53 31.85
N GLY A 498 -3.86 -26.65 32.85
CA GLY A 498 -4.85 -26.31 33.88
C GLY A 498 -5.62 -24.99 33.71
N THR A 499 -5.37 -24.18 32.67
CA THR A 499 -6.12 -22.92 32.48
C THR A 499 -7.55 -23.21 32.00
N PRO A 500 -8.61 -22.70 32.69
CA PRO A 500 -9.98 -22.87 32.24
C PRO A 500 -10.14 -22.37 30.81
N ARG A 501 -10.79 -23.18 29.95
CA ARG A 501 -11.16 -22.70 28.62
C ARG A 501 -12.01 -21.43 28.79
N PRO A 502 -11.74 -20.37 28.00
CA PRO A 502 -12.54 -19.16 28.07
C PRO A 502 -14.02 -19.52 27.83
N PRO A 503 -14.96 -18.89 28.57
CA PRO A 503 -16.37 -19.11 28.32
C PRO A 503 -16.69 -18.84 26.85
N ARG A 504 -17.47 -19.73 26.22
CA ARG A 504 -17.90 -19.54 24.83
C ARG A 504 -18.62 -18.20 24.72
N GLY A 505 -18.28 -17.45 23.67
CA GLY A 505 -18.52 -16.03 23.52
C GLY A 505 -19.91 -15.56 23.94
N GLY A 506 -19.93 -14.58 24.84
CA GLY A 506 -21.11 -13.74 25.05
C GLY A 506 -21.25 -12.76 23.89
N VAL A 507 -22.48 -12.64 23.37
CA VAL A 507 -22.88 -11.53 22.50
C VAL A 507 -22.58 -10.22 23.24
N GLY A 508 -21.69 -9.37 22.69
CA GLY A 508 -21.35 -8.06 23.28
C GLY A 508 -19.86 -7.78 23.55
N VAL A 509 -18.94 -8.76 23.39
CA VAL A 509 -17.49 -8.54 23.60
C VAL A 509 -16.94 -7.45 22.67
N LEU A 510 -17.33 -7.45 21.39
CA LEU A 510 -16.93 -6.40 20.46
C LEU A 510 -17.48 -5.04 20.91
N GLY A 511 -18.76 -4.94 21.27
CA GLY A 511 -19.34 -3.69 21.79
C GLY A 511 -18.60 -3.16 23.02
N ARG A 512 -18.30 -4.04 23.99
CA ARG A 512 -17.51 -3.72 25.18
C ARG A 512 -16.10 -3.24 24.83
N LEU A 513 -15.38 -3.96 23.97
CA LEU A 513 -14.05 -3.56 23.50
C LEU A 513 -14.10 -2.22 22.78
N GLY A 514 -15.17 -1.93 22.03
CA GLY A 514 -15.39 -0.66 21.36
C GLY A 514 -15.52 0.49 22.36
N GLY A 515 -16.30 0.28 23.42
CA GLY A 515 -16.40 1.22 24.54
C GLY A 515 -15.07 1.44 25.26
N LEU A 516 -14.30 0.38 25.52
CA LEU A 516 -12.97 0.46 26.15
C LEU A 516 -11.95 1.20 25.26
N VAL A 517 -11.97 0.95 23.95
CA VAL A 517 -11.13 1.64 22.98
C VAL A 517 -11.52 3.13 22.90
N ALA A 518 -12.81 3.44 22.80
CA ALA A 518 -13.28 4.83 22.80
C ALA A 518 -12.91 5.55 24.10
N HIS A 519 -13.04 4.87 25.25
CA HIS A 519 -12.63 5.39 26.54
C HIS A 519 -11.13 5.68 26.57
N GLN A 520 -10.26 4.72 26.27
CA GLN A 520 -8.81 4.93 26.34
C GLN A 520 -8.29 5.96 25.31
N GLN A 521 -9.02 6.17 24.20
CA GLN A 521 -8.69 7.19 23.23
C GLN A 521 -9.01 8.61 23.68
N ALA A 522 -9.81 8.82 24.72
CA ALA A 522 -10.32 10.15 25.01
C ALA A 522 -9.23 11.19 25.29
N GLY A 523 -9.38 12.37 24.70
CA GLY A 523 -8.38 13.44 24.75
C GLY A 523 -8.01 13.88 26.17
N ILE A 524 -8.96 13.80 27.10
CA ILE A 524 -8.80 14.18 28.52
C ILE A 524 -7.66 13.42 29.22
N TRP A 525 -7.32 12.21 28.77
CA TRP A 525 -6.22 11.42 29.35
C TRP A 525 -4.83 11.98 29.04
N HIS A 526 -4.69 12.84 28.03
CA HIS A 526 -3.45 13.57 27.81
C HIS A 526 -3.20 14.64 28.89
N ARG A 527 -4.26 15.08 29.59
CA ARG A 527 -4.15 15.99 30.72
C ARG A 527 -4.04 15.24 32.05
N PHE A 528 -4.85 14.20 32.27
CA PHE A 528 -4.94 13.52 33.57
C PHE A 528 -4.15 12.22 33.71
N GLY A 529 -3.70 11.65 32.59
CA GLY A 529 -3.01 10.37 32.51
C GLY A 529 -3.97 9.17 32.50
N HIS A 530 -3.52 8.07 31.88
CA HIS A 530 -4.34 6.85 31.72
C HIS A 530 -4.52 6.03 33.01
N HIS A 531 -3.77 6.33 34.08
CA HIS A 531 -4.09 5.80 35.41
C HIS A 531 -5.43 6.36 35.92
N ALA A 532 -5.73 7.64 35.66
CA ALA A 532 -7.04 8.22 35.95
C ALA A 532 -8.14 7.62 35.06
N ALA A 533 -7.82 7.30 33.80
CA ALA A 533 -8.73 6.59 32.91
C ALA A 533 -9.16 5.24 33.50
N ARG A 534 -8.21 4.46 34.06
CA ARG A 534 -8.51 3.19 34.73
C ARG A 534 -9.33 3.39 36.02
N THR A 535 -9.07 4.44 36.79
CA THR A 535 -9.91 4.79 37.95
C THR A 535 -11.36 5.05 37.51
N LEU A 536 -11.58 5.78 36.42
CA LEU A 536 -12.93 6.02 35.91
C LEU A 536 -13.59 4.74 35.36
N GLU A 537 -12.83 3.81 34.78
CA GLU A 537 -13.37 2.48 34.41
C GLU A 537 -13.94 1.76 35.64
N ILE A 538 -13.18 1.71 36.74
CA ILE A 538 -13.64 1.07 37.99
C ILE A 538 -14.92 1.73 38.51
N ILE A 539 -15.00 3.06 38.50
CA ILE A 539 -16.21 3.79 38.91
C ILE A 539 -17.41 3.44 38.00
N LYS A 540 -17.19 3.36 36.68
CA LYS A 540 -18.25 3.00 35.72
C LYS A 540 -18.71 1.55 35.85
N ASP A 541 -17.83 0.65 36.26
CA ASP A 541 -18.18 -0.75 36.53
C ASP A 541 -19.02 -0.90 37.82
N HIS A 542 -19.12 0.16 38.65
CA HIS A 542 -19.87 0.20 39.90
C HIS A 542 -20.85 1.39 39.93
N PRO A 543 -21.93 1.35 39.12
CA PRO A 543 -22.84 2.49 38.97
C PRO A 543 -23.61 2.85 40.25
N ALA A 544 -23.76 1.91 41.19
CA ALA A 544 -24.36 2.16 42.50
C ALA A 544 -23.45 2.96 43.46
N GLY A 545 -22.19 3.19 43.09
CA GLY A 545 -21.19 3.86 43.91
C GLY A 545 -20.05 2.93 44.30
N VAL A 546 -18.84 3.48 44.37
CA VAL A 546 -17.64 2.76 44.84
C VAL A 546 -16.79 3.66 45.74
N SER A 547 -16.34 3.13 46.87
CA SER A 547 -15.50 3.89 47.81
C SER A 547 -14.06 4.03 47.30
N PRO A 548 -13.31 5.06 47.75
CA PRO A 548 -11.88 5.18 47.45
C PRO A 548 -11.03 3.97 47.89
N GLU A 549 -11.46 3.25 48.94
CA GLU A 549 -10.81 2.04 49.42
C GLU A 549 -11.01 0.88 48.45
N GLU A 550 -12.24 0.64 48.00
CA GLU A 550 -12.54 -0.37 46.98
C GLU A 550 -11.83 -0.05 45.66
N ILE A 551 -11.78 1.22 45.24
CA ILE A 551 -11.01 1.62 44.06
C ILE A 551 -9.52 1.27 44.25
N THR A 552 -8.97 1.47 45.44
CA THR A 552 -7.58 1.11 45.76
C THR A 552 -7.38 -0.41 45.66
N GLN A 553 -8.30 -1.20 46.17
CA GLN A 553 -8.27 -2.68 46.07
C GLN A 553 -8.37 -3.16 44.61
N HIS A 554 -9.33 -2.65 43.83
CA HIS A 554 -9.50 -3.03 42.43
C HIS A 554 -8.35 -2.56 41.52
N SER A 555 -7.77 -1.40 41.82
CA SER A 555 -6.70 -0.83 40.99
C SER A 555 -5.30 -1.31 41.40
N GLY A 556 -5.06 -1.63 42.67
CA GLY A 556 -3.74 -1.81 43.24
C GLY A 556 -2.92 -0.50 43.35
N TYR A 557 -3.55 0.67 43.18
CA TYR A 557 -2.89 1.96 43.40
C TYR A 557 -2.76 2.26 44.88
N THR A 558 -1.80 3.10 45.26
CA THR A 558 -1.72 3.60 46.64
C THR A 558 -2.89 4.52 46.95
N ALA A 559 -3.35 4.58 48.20
CA ALA A 559 -4.46 5.45 48.62
C ALA A 559 -4.26 6.92 48.18
N ARG A 560 -3.03 7.43 48.28
CA ARG A 560 -2.66 8.77 47.79
C ARG A 560 -2.88 8.92 46.27
N THR A 561 -2.50 7.91 45.51
CA THR A 561 -2.66 7.91 44.04
C THR A 561 -4.14 7.83 43.66
N THR A 562 -4.90 6.97 44.34
CA THR A 562 -6.35 6.85 44.19
C THR A 562 -7.04 8.17 44.47
N ALA A 563 -6.77 8.80 45.61
CA ALA A 563 -7.35 10.10 45.99
C ALA A 563 -7.04 11.18 44.94
N ARG A 564 -5.80 11.24 44.45
CA ARG A 564 -5.41 12.17 43.37
C ARG A 564 -6.21 11.94 42.09
N HIS A 565 -6.42 10.69 41.70
CA HIS A 565 -7.18 10.37 40.49
C HIS A 565 -8.67 10.67 40.66
N CYS A 566 -9.26 10.31 41.80
CA CYS A 566 -10.64 10.62 42.14
C CYS A 566 -10.89 12.14 42.13
N GLY A 567 -10.03 12.93 42.79
CA GLY A 567 -10.13 14.38 42.80
C GLY A 567 -10.11 15.01 41.40
N ARG A 568 -9.24 14.53 40.49
CA ARG A 568 -9.21 15.00 39.10
C ARG A 568 -10.47 14.64 38.32
N LEU A 569 -11.04 13.47 38.56
CA LEU A 569 -12.28 13.03 37.90
C LEU A 569 -13.47 13.85 38.38
N VAL A 570 -13.52 14.19 39.67
CA VAL A 570 -14.53 15.08 40.25
C VAL A 570 -14.38 16.51 39.75
N GLU A 571 -13.16 17.06 39.72
CA GLU A 571 -12.86 18.39 39.17
C GLU A 571 -13.30 18.52 37.70
N ALA A 572 -13.15 17.45 36.92
CA ALA A 572 -13.59 17.42 35.53
C ALA A 572 -15.09 17.11 35.36
N GLY A 573 -15.81 16.89 36.45
CA GLY A 573 -17.22 16.50 36.45
C GLY A 573 -17.46 15.21 35.69
N LEU A 574 -16.55 14.23 35.79
CA LEU A 574 -16.69 12.88 35.23
C LEU A 574 -17.19 11.87 36.28
N ALA A 575 -17.00 12.21 37.55
CA ALA A 575 -17.53 11.50 38.70
C ALA A 575 -17.99 12.52 39.75
N GLU A 576 -18.88 12.11 40.64
CA GLU A 576 -19.30 12.90 41.79
C GLU A 576 -19.20 12.06 43.07
N ILE A 577 -19.15 12.74 44.21
CA ILE A 577 -19.08 12.11 45.53
C ILE A 577 -20.48 12.21 46.14
N THR A 578 -21.06 11.05 46.47
CA THR A 578 -22.35 10.92 47.16
C THR A 578 -22.24 11.39 48.61
N ALA A 579 -23.38 11.56 49.29
CA ALA A 579 -23.41 11.95 50.71
C ALA A 579 -22.69 10.92 51.61
N GLU A 580 -22.71 9.65 51.22
CA GLU A 580 -22.07 8.52 51.89
C GLU A 580 -20.57 8.41 51.55
N GLY A 581 -20.02 9.32 50.71
CA GLY A 581 -18.61 9.34 50.34
C GLY A 581 -18.21 8.38 49.22
N ALA A 582 -19.17 7.67 48.62
CA ALA A 582 -18.93 6.83 47.45
C ALA A 582 -18.85 7.66 46.17
N LEU A 583 -18.03 7.24 45.21
CA LEU A 583 -17.94 7.85 43.88
C LEU A 583 -18.90 7.19 42.91
N VAL A 584 -19.68 7.99 42.21
CA VAL A 584 -20.58 7.56 41.11
C VAL A 584 -20.19 8.27 39.80
N PRO A 585 -20.37 7.62 38.63
CA PRO A 585 -20.14 8.27 37.35
C PRO A 585 -21.22 9.32 37.06
N THR A 586 -20.86 10.38 36.35
CA THR A 586 -21.81 11.38 35.83
C THR A 586 -22.16 11.12 34.37
N ASP A 587 -23.21 11.77 33.86
CA ASP A 587 -23.58 11.74 32.43
C ASP A 587 -22.66 12.57 31.52
N ARG A 588 -21.72 13.33 32.09
CA ARG A 588 -20.81 14.16 31.31
C ARG A 588 -19.90 13.29 30.43
N SER A 589 -19.86 13.61 29.15
CA SER A 589 -19.04 12.86 28.21
C SER A 589 -17.54 13.19 28.37
N LEU A 590 -16.69 12.22 28.02
CA LEU A 590 -15.23 12.43 27.99
C LEU A 590 -14.82 13.52 26.98
N TYR A 591 -15.62 13.72 25.94
CA TYR A 591 -15.41 14.78 24.95
C TYR A 591 -15.65 16.15 25.57
N GLU A 592 -16.76 16.37 26.27
CA GLU A 592 -17.08 17.63 26.94
C GLU A 592 -16.05 17.98 28.03
N ALA A 593 -15.63 16.98 28.81
CA ALA A 593 -14.55 17.15 29.78
C ALA A 593 -13.23 17.52 29.10
N GLY A 594 -12.89 16.86 27.98
CA GLY A 594 -11.73 17.18 27.16
C GLY A 594 -11.79 18.57 26.52
N ALA A 595 -12.97 19.01 26.10
CA ALA A 595 -13.17 20.30 25.44
C ALA A 595 -12.97 21.45 26.43
N ALA A 596 -13.47 21.29 27.66
CA ALA A 596 -13.31 22.28 28.73
C ALA A 596 -11.84 22.59 29.08
N VAL A 597 -10.92 21.65 28.83
CA VAL A 597 -9.48 21.84 29.08
C VAL A 597 -8.63 21.87 27.80
N GLY A 598 -9.26 22.00 26.63
CA GLY A 598 -8.59 22.22 25.34
C GLY A 598 -7.85 21.00 24.76
N VAL A 599 -8.26 19.77 25.11
CA VAL A 599 -7.59 18.52 24.66
C VAL A 599 -8.51 17.56 23.91
N ALA A 600 -9.78 17.91 23.66
CA ALA A 600 -10.75 17.05 22.97
C ALA A 600 -10.30 16.62 21.55
N SER A 601 -9.56 17.47 20.82
CA SER A 601 -9.08 17.19 19.46
C SER A 601 -7.91 16.21 19.39
N ARG A 602 -7.27 15.92 20.53
CA ARG A 602 -6.01 15.17 20.59
C ARG A 602 -6.05 13.80 19.90
N PRO A 603 -7.13 13.00 20.00
CA PRO A 603 -7.19 11.70 19.34
C PRO A 603 -7.22 11.84 17.81
N VAL A 604 -7.90 12.89 17.30
CA VAL A 604 -7.95 13.22 15.87
C VAL A 604 -6.57 13.66 15.38
N GLU A 605 -5.86 14.48 16.16
CA GLU A 605 -4.48 14.88 15.84
C GLU A 605 -3.54 13.67 15.72
N LEU A 606 -3.62 12.73 16.67
CA LEU A 606 -2.86 11.48 16.61
C LEU A 606 -3.18 10.66 15.35
N ALA A 607 -4.46 10.59 14.97
CA ALA A 607 -4.89 9.90 13.75
C ALA A 607 -4.35 10.57 12.47
N VAL A 608 -4.39 11.91 12.41
CA VAL A 608 -3.84 12.68 11.29
C VAL A 608 -2.33 12.48 11.18
N VAL A 609 -1.59 12.61 12.29
CA VAL A 609 -0.14 12.38 12.33
C VAL A 609 0.19 10.95 11.88
N ALA A 610 -0.53 9.94 12.40
CA ALA A 610 -0.35 8.55 12.00
C ALA A 610 -0.58 8.35 10.50
N ARG A 611 -1.58 9.03 9.90
CA ARG A 611 -1.86 8.95 8.47
C ARG A 611 -0.78 9.63 7.61
N VAL A 612 -0.30 10.79 8.05
CA VAL A 612 0.80 11.50 7.39
C VAL A 612 2.06 10.65 7.42
N GLU A 613 2.43 10.11 8.58
CA GLU A 613 3.61 9.25 8.69
C GLU A 613 3.49 7.96 7.87
N GLN A 614 2.28 7.37 7.78
CA GLN A 614 2.06 6.20 6.94
C GLN A 614 2.30 6.55 5.46
N SER A 615 1.80 7.71 5.03
CA SER A 615 1.98 8.19 3.66
C SER A 615 3.45 8.50 3.37
N GLN A 616 4.16 9.13 4.32
CA GLN A 616 5.61 9.37 4.24
C GLN A 616 6.39 8.06 4.17
N HIS A 617 6.03 7.06 4.97
CA HIS A 617 6.70 5.76 4.92
C HIS A 617 6.45 5.03 3.59
N GLN A 618 5.22 5.04 3.07
CA GLN A 618 4.91 4.48 1.75
C GLN A 618 5.61 5.22 0.62
N TRP A 619 5.79 6.53 0.74
CA TRP A 619 6.60 7.31 -0.19
C TRP A 619 8.08 6.90 -0.09
N TRP A 620 8.64 6.83 1.13
CA TRP A 620 10.03 6.40 1.33
C TRP A 620 10.29 4.98 0.83
N CYS A 621 9.40 4.02 1.07
CA CYS A 621 9.55 2.66 0.55
C CYS A 621 9.51 2.63 -0.99
N ARG A 622 8.74 3.53 -1.61
CA ARG A 622 8.74 3.68 -3.07
C ARG A 622 10.02 4.34 -3.57
N GLU A 623 10.54 5.35 -2.86
CA GLU A 623 11.83 5.99 -3.17
C GLU A 623 12.97 4.99 -3.06
N GLU A 624 13.02 4.22 -1.97
CA GLU A 624 14.03 3.19 -1.75
C GLU A 624 13.92 2.07 -2.79
N ALA A 625 12.70 1.62 -3.11
CA ALA A 625 12.49 0.66 -4.20
C ALA A 625 13.00 1.23 -5.52
N TRP A 626 12.73 2.50 -5.83
CA TRP A 626 13.25 3.20 -7.00
C TRP A 626 14.78 3.32 -6.95
N TRP A 627 15.39 3.57 -5.79
CA TRP A 627 16.86 3.56 -5.60
C TRP A 627 17.50 2.16 -5.63
N GLN A 628 16.73 1.08 -5.55
CA GLN A 628 17.26 -0.28 -5.70
C GLN A 628 17.11 -0.82 -7.11
N LEU A 629 16.21 -0.24 -7.91
CA LEU A 629 16.17 -0.50 -9.34
C LEU A 629 17.55 -0.21 -9.93
N ASP A 630 17.98 -1.04 -10.87
CA ASP A 630 19.16 -0.70 -11.65
C ASP A 630 18.88 0.59 -12.46
N ARG A 631 19.94 1.13 -13.04
CA ARG A 631 19.85 2.37 -13.81
C ARG A 631 18.82 2.26 -14.94
N ASP A 632 18.62 1.05 -15.40
CA ASP A 632 17.82 0.68 -16.55
C ASP A 632 16.33 0.73 -16.16
N GLU A 633 15.95 -0.06 -15.16
CA GLU A 633 14.62 -0.08 -14.56
C GLU A 633 14.16 1.29 -14.04
N ARG A 634 15.05 2.13 -13.50
CA ARG A 634 14.67 3.52 -13.12
C ARG A 634 14.28 4.36 -14.32
N ARG A 635 14.97 4.15 -15.44
CA ARG A 635 14.75 4.90 -16.66
C ARG A 635 13.47 4.49 -17.37
N SER A 636 13.14 3.19 -17.39
CA SER A 636 11.86 2.70 -17.92
C SER A 636 10.65 3.05 -17.03
N ARG A 637 10.83 3.14 -15.71
CA ARG A 637 9.76 3.56 -14.78
C ARG A 637 9.58 5.07 -14.64
N GLY A 638 10.48 5.87 -15.20
CA GLY A 638 10.41 7.34 -15.18
C GLY A 638 10.88 7.95 -13.86
N PRO A 639 10.63 9.27 -13.64
CA PRO A 639 11.12 9.97 -12.46
C PRO A 639 10.63 9.30 -11.18
N GLY A 640 11.54 9.26 -10.19
CA GLY A 640 11.27 8.68 -8.89
C GLY A 640 10.04 9.31 -8.23
N PRO A 641 9.42 8.60 -7.28
CA PRO A 641 8.29 9.11 -6.50
C PRO A 641 8.49 10.55 -6.02
N ALA A 642 7.83 11.52 -6.66
CA ALA A 642 7.84 12.89 -6.17
C ALA A 642 7.12 12.97 -4.80
N PRO A 643 7.62 13.77 -3.85
CA PRO A 643 6.89 14.02 -2.61
C PRO A 643 5.50 14.56 -2.95
N THR A 644 4.45 13.81 -2.63
CA THR A 644 3.08 14.25 -2.89
C THR A 644 2.78 15.46 -2.01
N LYS A 645 2.72 16.65 -2.60
CA LYS A 645 2.35 17.93 -1.93
C LYS A 645 0.96 17.92 -1.26
N ARG A 646 0.20 16.82 -1.35
CA ARG A 646 -1.24 16.74 -0.99
C ARG A 646 -1.55 16.51 0.50
N PHE A 647 -0.55 16.30 1.38
CA PHE A 647 -0.80 15.96 2.78
C PHE A 647 0.01 16.79 3.80
N SER A 648 0.12 18.10 3.62
CA SER A 648 0.78 18.93 4.65
C SER A 648 0.22 20.36 4.73
N PRO A 649 -0.52 20.71 5.81
CA PRO A 649 -0.92 22.09 6.08
C PRO A 649 0.24 22.97 6.62
N ALA A 650 1.39 22.39 6.98
CA ALA A 650 2.41 23.09 7.78
C ALA A 650 3.80 23.23 7.13
N TRP A 651 3.95 22.93 5.84
CA TRP A 651 5.25 22.96 5.15
C TRP A 651 5.43 24.17 4.22
N THR A 652 4.78 25.30 4.50
CA THR A 652 4.76 26.45 3.57
C THR A 652 5.79 27.55 3.82
N ARG A 653 6.72 27.47 4.80
CA ARG A 653 7.65 28.61 5.06
C ARG A 653 9.13 28.30 5.35
N THR A 654 9.70 27.20 4.84
CA THR A 654 11.15 27.02 4.87
C THR A 654 11.63 26.30 3.60
N PRO A 655 12.74 26.72 2.95
CA PRO A 655 13.37 25.93 1.90
C PRO A 655 13.63 24.51 2.41
N ALA A 656 13.33 23.52 1.57
CA ALA A 656 13.39 22.11 1.93
C ALA A 656 14.74 21.78 2.59
N PRO A 657 14.77 21.30 3.85
CA PRO A 657 15.99 20.74 4.39
C PRO A 657 16.34 19.50 3.56
N THR A 658 17.61 19.37 3.20
CA THR A 658 18.18 18.13 2.67
C THR A 658 17.70 16.95 3.53
N PRO A 659 17.23 15.84 2.93
CA PRO A 659 16.57 14.79 3.69
C PRO A 659 17.56 14.12 4.64
N ALA A 660 17.38 14.32 5.94
CA ALA A 660 18.01 13.49 6.94
C ALA A 660 17.36 12.09 6.90
N ARG A 661 18.20 11.06 6.91
CA ARG A 661 17.79 9.66 7.05
C ARG A 661 16.80 9.55 8.23
N PRO A 662 15.64 8.88 8.08
CA PRO A 662 14.77 8.66 9.23
C PRO A 662 15.57 7.95 10.34
N PRO A 663 15.32 8.27 11.63
CA PRO A 663 16.01 7.59 12.71
C PRO A 663 15.84 6.08 12.56
N PRO A 664 16.86 5.28 12.92
CA PRO A 664 16.81 3.84 12.74
C PRO A 664 15.52 3.31 13.34
N SER A 665 14.69 2.71 12.47
CA SER A 665 13.64 1.81 12.91
C SER A 665 14.26 0.71 13.73
N TRP A 666 13.47 0.14 14.63
CA TRP A 666 13.75 -0.93 15.58
C TRP A 666 14.52 -2.19 15.07
N ASP A 667 14.89 -2.27 13.79
CA ASP A 667 15.61 -3.40 13.16
C ASP A 667 16.62 -2.92 12.09
N SER A 668 17.74 -2.28 12.49
CA SER A 668 18.93 -2.20 11.61
C SER A 668 20.01 -3.11 12.20
N PRO A 669 20.45 -4.18 11.51
CA PRO A 669 21.70 -4.82 11.88
C PRO A 669 22.84 -3.81 11.66
N GLU A 670 23.68 -3.61 12.68
CA GLU A 670 24.87 -2.76 12.57
C GLU A 670 25.77 -3.25 11.43
N PRO A 671 26.21 -2.38 10.50
CA PRO A 671 27.28 -2.74 9.57
C PRO A 671 28.62 -2.78 10.33
N PRO A 672 29.54 -3.70 9.98
CA PRO A 672 30.83 -3.83 10.65
C PRO A 672 31.63 -2.52 10.55
N THR A 673 32.11 -2.04 11.69
CA THR A 673 32.95 -0.85 11.81
C THR A 673 34.23 -1.00 11.00
N THR A 674 34.36 -0.23 9.92
CA THR A 674 35.64 0.05 9.26
C THR A 674 36.02 1.51 9.56
N PRO A 675 37.24 1.81 10.04
CA PRO A 675 37.60 3.17 10.44
C PRO A 675 37.67 4.09 9.22
N ALA A 676 36.90 5.18 9.26
CA ALA A 676 36.83 6.18 8.20
C ALA A 676 38.15 6.95 8.05
N ARG A 677 38.73 6.91 6.85
CA ARG A 677 39.73 7.89 6.39
C ARG A 677 39.04 9.23 6.13
N SER A 678 39.54 10.29 6.76
CA SER A 678 39.15 11.68 6.50
C SER A 678 39.49 12.10 5.06
N PRO A 679 38.57 12.74 4.30
CA PRO A 679 38.96 13.44 3.08
C PRO A 679 39.30 14.91 3.39
N SER A 680 40.48 15.28 2.93
CA SER A 680 41.05 16.63 2.88
C SER A 680 40.20 17.60 2.05
N ARG A 681 40.18 18.87 2.48
CA ARG A 681 39.47 19.99 1.87
C ARG A 681 40.42 20.74 0.91
N PRO A 682 40.03 21.09 -0.34
CA PRO A 682 40.83 21.95 -1.19
C PRO A 682 40.55 23.45 -0.90
N PRO A 683 41.50 24.36 -1.16
CA PRO A 683 41.37 25.80 -0.87
C PRO A 683 40.83 26.59 -2.07
N GLY A 684 40.15 27.71 -1.80
CA GLY A 684 39.92 28.75 -2.81
C GLY A 684 38.62 29.56 -2.68
N SER A 685 38.78 30.81 -2.26
CA SER A 685 37.99 32.01 -2.65
C SER A 685 36.63 32.29 -1.96
N ALA A 686 36.58 33.47 -1.33
CA ALA A 686 35.56 33.97 -0.40
C ALA A 686 34.29 34.59 -1.08
N PRO A 687 33.16 34.73 -0.33
CA PRO A 687 31.99 35.52 -0.73
C PRO A 687 32.02 36.95 -0.15
N PRO A 688 31.30 37.94 -0.74
CA PRO A 688 31.24 39.29 -0.20
C PRO A 688 30.11 39.51 0.82
N ASN A 689 30.48 40.21 1.90
CA ASN A 689 29.75 41.16 2.75
C ASN A 689 28.42 40.77 3.45
N SER A 690 28.51 40.64 4.77
CA SER A 690 27.44 40.93 5.74
C SER A 690 27.90 42.07 6.68
N PRO A 691 27.01 42.99 7.13
CA PRO A 691 27.35 44.06 8.05
C PRO A 691 27.40 43.59 9.53
N PRO A 692 28.05 44.36 10.43
CA PRO A 692 28.54 43.84 11.72
C PRO A 692 27.51 43.89 12.85
N ARG A 693 27.63 42.92 13.78
CA ARG A 693 27.01 42.94 15.11
C ARG A 693 27.97 43.53 16.16
N PRO A 694 27.47 44.21 17.22
CA PRO A 694 28.29 44.84 18.26
C PRO A 694 28.74 43.84 19.36
N PRO A 695 29.80 44.17 20.14
CA PRO A 695 30.41 43.31 21.15
C PRO A 695 29.76 43.43 22.55
N PRO A 696 30.02 42.47 23.48
CA PRO A 696 29.43 42.44 24.82
C PRO A 696 30.28 43.18 25.86
N LEU A 697 29.62 43.83 26.82
CA LEU A 697 30.24 44.49 27.97
C LEU A 697 30.30 43.55 29.20
N ARG A 698 31.43 43.64 29.91
CA ARG A 698 31.75 43.06 31.23
C ARG A 698 31.62 44.12 32.35
N SER A 699 31.67 43.63 33.60
CA SER A 699 31.99 44.28 34.91
C SER A 699 30.79 44.31 35.87
N ALA A 700 30.88 44.15 37.19
CA ALA A 700 31.96 43.86 38.14
C ALA A 700 31.37 43.39 39.50
N ALA A 701 32.26 42.93 40.38
CA ALA A 701 32.07 42.26 41.67
C ALA A 701 31.54 43.10 42.85
N ARG A 702 31.16 42.43 43.95
CA ARG A 702 31.68 42.69 45.31
C ARG A 702 31.42 41.52 46.28
N SER A 703 32.36 41.40 47.22
CA SER A 703 32.66 40.34 48.20
C SER A 703 32.20 40.69 49.62
N SER A 704 31.93 39.69 50.47
CA SER A 704 32.28 39.70 51.92
C SER A 704 32.04 38.33 52.58
N THR A 705 32.99 37.94 53.42
CA THR A 705 33.08 36.83 54.40
C THR A 705 33.97 37.37 55.55
N PRO A 706 34.23 36.69 56.71
CA PRO A 706 33.61 35.56 57.45
C PRO A 706 33.54 35.92 58.99
N PRO A 707 33.74 35.05 60.05
CA PRO A 707 33.81 33.58 60.17
C PRO A 707 33.05 32.93 61.35
N ASP A 708 32.95 31.59 61.38
CA ASP A 708 33.47 30.76 62.48
C ASP A 708 33.39 29.24 62.17
N SER A 709 34.43 28.51 62.59
CA SER A 709 34.57 27.04 62.65
C SER A 709 35.41 26.73 63.89
N PRO A 710 35.35 25.52 64.48
CA PRO A 710 36.37 24.50 64.14
C PRO A 710 35.87 23.02 64.22
N ALA A 711 36.36 22.15 63.32
CA ALA A 711 37.29 21.01 63.53
C ALA A 711 36.67 19.77 64.23
N THR A 712 36.80 18.52 63.75
CA THR A 712 38.04 17.74 63.56
C THR A 712 37.81 16.46 62.69
N GLY A 713 38.81 16.04 61.90
CA GLY A 713 38.93 14.68 61.28
C GLY A 713 39.73 13.70 62.19
N PRO A 714 40.44 12.64 61.70
CA PRO A 714 40.72 12.22 60.31
C PRO A 714 40.75 10.64 60.13
N PRO A 715 41.61 9.94 59.33
CA PRO A 715 41.17 8.96 58.31
C PRO A 715 41.89 7.57 58.29
N ARG A 716 41.64 6.77 57.22
CA ARG A 716 42.51 5.76 56.53
C ARG A 716 42.40 4.23 56.79
N ARG A 717 42.47 3.52 55.64
CA ARG A 717 43.18 2.25 55.28
C ARG A 717 42.53 0.87 55.54
N SER A 718 42.56 0.06 54.46
CA SER A 718 42.39 -1.40 54.39
C SER A 718 43.42 -2.19 55.21
N PRO A 719 43.18 -3.49 55.47
CA PRO A 719 43.92 -4.53 54.74
C PRO A 719 43.14 -5.84 54.45
N ALA A 720 43.82 -6.76 53.75
CA ALA A 720 43.37 -8.06 53.27
C ALA A 720 43.77 -9.25 54.16
N ARG A 721 43.19 -10.42 53.83
CA ARG A 721 43.62 -11.84 54.00
C ARG A 721 43.17 -12.70 55.21
N SER A 722 42.48 -13.78 54.82
CA SER A 722 42.57 -15.21 55.23
C SER A 722 42.19 -15.68 56.63
N ARG A 723 41.26 -16.67 56.70
CA ARG A 723 41.46 -18.06 57.19
C ARG A 723 40.13 -18.86 57.21
N SER A 724 40.15 -20.11 56.71
CA SER A 724 39.14 -21.19 56.92
C SER A 724 39.47 -21.99 58.21
N PRO A 725 38.83 -23.14 58.57
CA PRO A 725 37.44 -23.66 58.56
C PRO A 725 36.96 -24.01 60.03
N PRO A 726 35.87 -24.77 60.33
CA PRO A 726 35.77 -26.27 60.34
C PRO A 726 34.40 -26.84 59.83
N GLU A 727 34.28 -28.08 59.29
CA GLU A 727 33.88 -29.40 59.91
C GLU A 727 32.56 -29.37 60.72
N ALA A 728 31.63 -30.33 60.75
CA ALA A 728 31.27 -31.60 60.08
C ALA A 728 29.95 -32.08 60.79
N VAL A 729 29.50 -33.31 60.52
CA VAL A 729 28.43 -34.11 61.20
C VAL A 729 27.03 -34.00 60.55
N GLU A 730 26.28 -35.04 60.24
CA GLU A 730 26.43 -36.47 59.91
C GLU A 730 24.99 -36.92 59.55
N ALA A 731 24.86 -37.97 58.75
CA ALA A 731 23.60 -38.53 58.25
C ALA A 731 22.72 -39.18 59.36
N PRO A 732 21.50 -39.70 59.05
CA PRO A 732 21.44 -41.04 58.44
C PRO A 732 20.36 -41.24 57.37
N GLN A 733 20.58 -42.34 56.65
CA GLN A 733 19.78 -42.95 55.59
C GLN A 733 18.55 -43.67 56.16
N ASP A 734 17.49 -43.77 55.36
CA ASP A 734 16.69 -45.00 55.26
C ASP A 734 15.91 -45.03 53.93
N ALA A 735 16.09 -46.12 53.19
CA ALA A 735 15.24 -46.57 52.09
C ALA A 735 14.26 -47.62 52.64
N PRO A 736 13.14 -47.98 51.96
CA PRO A 736 13.29 -49.01 50.92
C PRO A 736 12.23 -49.04 49.78
N THR A 737 12.70 -49.59 48.65
CA THR A 737 12.06 -50.59 47.74
C THR A 737 10.74 -50.33 46.98
N HIS A 738 10.87 -50.48 45.65
CA HIS A 738 9.85 -50.82 44.65
C HIS A 738 9.02 -52.08 44.97
N PRO A 739 7.90 -52.27 44.25
CA PRO A 739 7.86 -53.42 43.33
C PRO A 739 7.36 -53.10 41.91
N LYS A 740 7.82 -53.94 40.97
CA LYS A 740 7.43 -54.04 39.56
C LYS A 740 6.05 -54.72 39.42
N GLY A 741 5.29 -54.36 38.38
CA GLY A 741 4.10 -55.09 37.92
C GLY A 741 3.80 -54.79 36.45
N GLU A 742 3.78 -55.83 35.64
CA GLU A 742 3.65 -55.92 34.17
C GLU A 742 2.20 -55.70 33.64
N PRO A 743 1.97 -55.74 32.30
CA PRO A 743 0.89 -55.00 31.62
C PRO A 743 -0.42 -55.81 31.48
N ARG A 744 -1.55 -55.10 31.26
CA ARG A 744 -2.78 -55.72 30.75
C ARG A 744 -3.45 -54.89 29.65
N HIS A 745 -3.69 -55.59 28.55
CA HIS A 745 -4.59 -55.27 27.44
C HIS A 745 -5.99 -54.84 27.90
N GLY A 746 -6.66 -54.00 27.09
CA GLY A 746 -8.11 -54.08 26.96
C GLY A 746 -8.85 -52.80 26.57
N ARG A 747 -9.38 -52.82 25.34
CA ARG A 747 -10.68 -52.28 24.89
C ARG A 747 -10.86 -50.79 24.58
N ALA A 748 -11.05 -50.56 23.28
CA ALA A 748 -11.98 -49.60 22.72
C ALA A 748 -13.44 -49.86 23.18
N PRO A 749 -14.30 -48.83 23.10
CA PRO A 749 -15.45 -48.89 22.19
C PRO A 749 -15.52 -47.59 21.36
N GLU A 750 -15.68 -47.65 20.04
CA GLU A 750 -16.92 -47.90 19.29
C GLU A 750 -18.07 -46.91 19.57
N ALA A 751 -18.58 -46.41 18.46
CA ALA A 751 -19.55 -45.34 18.30
C ALA A 751 -20.98 -45.75 18.70
N LEU A 752 -21.80 -44.75 19.04
CA LEU A 752 -23.17 -44.54 18.54
C LEU A 752 -23.88 -43.48 19.41
N GLN A 753 -24.01 -42.27 18.88
CA GLN A 753 -25.27 -41.53 18.67
C GLN A 753 -24.97 -40.11 18.18
#